data_AF-A0A2P9H3A0-F1
#
_entry.id   AF-A0A2P9H3A0-F1
#
_cell.length_a   1.000
_cell.length_b   1.000
_cell.length_c   1.000
_cell.angle_alpha   90.00
_cell.angle_beta   90.00
_cell.angle_gamma   90.00
#
_symmetry.space_group_name_H-M   'P 1'
#
loop_
_entity.id
_entity.type
_entity.pdbx_description
1 polymer ?
#
loop_
_entity_poly.entity_id
_entity_poly.type
_entity_poly.pdbx_seq_one_letter_code
_entity_poly.pdbx_strand_id
1 'polypeptide(L)'
;MLRKILTFLLPIALAACANAPQVNAPVAVSPVLKATQYGLIEGVDDTGHSGTFYWLGVPFAKPPVGALRWKAPVDPDPWTLTQSTKAFGNACVQNGALYGPGANNTYDTTIASTMNQAVGSEDCLYLNVWRPATQEANLPVIVFIHGGSWIMGYTADPMYNGANLARIANAVVITVNYRLGVFGWFNLAQLKTGNANDDSGNFGTLDNVKALQWVNRNIGEFGGNAGNVTVMGQSAGAANTWALLVAAQTRSAGLFHRIAAISGGMSLSSDLPAGAIPWEQPASYSAAQGNALLNNLLIADGKASDQASASAFVATQTSAQIADYLRAKSPSTILATLYTKLFPLGLASSFPVPDGTVLPMDPIASVAAGNYAKVPVLASNTRDEGRTLSWYLTLSPALGGVPGFKVTPAELFMTQYSFDPNGQTTLTAESLIDPKYLPLDAPETGFKAKTALLTNAQFITTRDKLLDTLKTQQSNIWYYQFNWAQEPPPWNDLYGAGQVLDVPFLFGNFGPSLHANVIGGNANKGGRIALSNAMMESIASFARTGDPNDASLGVTWPVWPKALVFNASLTDKAISVTLASSASSPQESASAIGAVATVNAERANVKVGESSPQEFASTIGAVPTVKAERPKVKVGERWKFACETGAQKSELVWVVTSVDQTGIKGTENGQPLVLSPEMNQVESPRRKDSNWRRLSFPLEVGKRWNATNEWTAYDTASGTSSGTATQSFVVVGYEKVRVHAGEFDAFRLQEKAFWQDNFGNPGTTDMTYWYAPAAKTVVKYDFFATHNPESTCELVEFQLQP
;
A
#
# COMPACT_ATOMS: atom_id res chain seq x y z
N MET A 1 -93.61 31.38 25.81
CA MET A 1 -93.01 32.72 25.99
C MET A 1 -91.62 32.55 26.61
N LEU A 2 -90.58 33.04 25.93
CA LEU A 2 -89.37 33.71 26.45
C LEU A 2 -88.67 33.10 27.69
N ARG A 3 -87.37 32.81 27.75
CA ARG A 3 -86.19 33.48 27.17
C ARG A 3 -84.94 32.66 27.55
N LYS A 4 -83.99 32.56 26.61
CA LYS A 4 -82.52 32.48 26.77
C LYS A 4 -81.93 31.34 27.64
N ILE A 5 -81.40 30.32 26.96
CA ILE A 5 -80.32 29.45 27.44
C ILE A 5 -79.17 29.61 26.45
N LEU A 6 -78.04 30.17 26.88
CA LEU A 6 -76.73 29.84 26.35
C LEU A 6 -75.67 30.32 27.35
N THR A 7 -74.61 29.53 27.48
CA THR A 7 -73.34 29.77 28.18
C THR A 7 -73.22 29.28 29.64
N PHE A 8 -72.19 28.45 29.83
CA PHE A 8 -71.53 27.95 31.06
C PHE A 8 -72.16 26.79 31.83
N LEU A 9 -71.55 25.60 31.67
CA LEU A 9 -71.25 24.66 32.77
C LEU A 9 -69.88 23.99 32.51
N LEU A 10 -68.93 24.28 33.40
CA LEU A 10 -67.66 23.58 33.64
C LEU A 10 -67.91 22.47 34.71
N PRO A 11 -66.96 21.60 35.07
CA PRO A 11 -67.01 20.15 34.80
C PRO A 11 -66.97 19.28 36.06
N ILE A 12 -67.67 18.14 36.09
CA ILE A 12 -67.35 17.03 37.01
C ILE A 12 -67.54 15.71 36.26
N ALA A 13 -66.46 15.20 35.67
CA ALA A 13 -66.25 13.80 35.34
C ALA A 13 -64.74 13.59 35.03
N LEU A 14 -63.90 13.74 36.05
CA LEU A 14 -62.54 13.19 36.02
C LEU A 14 -62.61 11.70 36.38
N ALA A 15 -61.73 10.92 35.76
CA ALA A 15 -61.37 9.53 36.05
C ALA A 15 -62.16 8.41 35.34
N ALA A 16 -62.14 8.40 34.01
CA ALA A 16 -62.02 7.17 33.22
C ALA A 16 -61.70 7.53 31.76
N CYS A 17 -60.49 7.18 31.30
CA CYS A 17 -59.95 7.17 29.93
C CYS A 17 -58.57 7.84 29.84
N ALA A 18 -57.63 7.43 30.70
CA ALA A 18 -56.21 7.54 30.43
C ALA A 18 -55.68 6.11 30.31
N ASN A 19 -55.61 5.61 29.08
CA ASN A 19 -54.74 4.51 28.62
C ASN A 19 -55.03 4.27 27.14
N ALA A 20 -54.78 5.28 26.30
CA ALA A 20 -54.42 5.00 24.92
C ALA A 20 -52.93 4.63 24.94
N PRO A 21 -52.49 3.52 24.32
CA PRO A 21 -51.07 3.24 24.19
C PRO A 21 -50.45 4.43 23.46
N GLN A 22 -49.43 5.04 24.06
CA GLN A 22 -48.54 5.90 23.27
C GLN A 22 -48.02 5.03 22.13
N VAL A 23 -48.42 5.34 20.91
CA VAL A 23 -47.74 4.83 19.73
C VAL A 23 -46.33 5.39 19.85
N ASN A 24 -45.39 4.55 20.28
CA ASN A 24 -43.98 4.91 20.31
C ASN A 24 -43.65 5.50 18.95
N ALA A 25 -43.14 6.74 18.93
CA ALA A 25 -42.54 7.31 17.74
C ALA A 25 -41.58 6.25 17.15
N PRO A 26 -41.55 6.05 15.82
CA PRO A 26 -40.64 5.08 15.23
C PRO A 26 -39.24 5.39 15.73
N VAL A 27 -38.61 4.42 16.39
CA VAL A 27 -37.22 4.52 16.83
C VAL A 27 -36.43 4.95 15.61
N ALA A 28 -35.86 6.15 15.64
CA ALA A 28 -35.07 6.66 14.53
C ALA A 28 -33.95 5.66 14.28
N VAL A 29 -34.03 4.93 13.17
CA VAL A 29 -32.99 3.98 12.77
C VAL A 29 -31.73 4.80 12.57
N SER A 30 -30.67 4.45 13.32
CA SER A 30 -29.39 5.15 13.26
C SER A 30 -28.94 5.33 11.80
N PRO A 31 -28.58 6.56 11.36
CA PRO A 31 -28.23 6.82 9.95
C PRO A 31 -26.99 6.03 9.50
N VAL A 32 -26.21 5.53 10.44
CA VAL A 32 -24.98 4.75 10.21
C VAL A 32 -25.19 3.24 10.25
N LEU A 33 -26.40 2.77 10.58
CA LEU A 33 -26.75 1.35 10.51
C LEU A 33 -27.31 1.03 9.12
N LYS A 34 -26.67 0.12 8.38
CA LYS A 34 -27.03 -0.22 6.99
C LYS A 34 -27.20 -1.72 6.81
N ALA A 35 -28.26 -2.11 6.11
CA ALA A 35 -28.49 -3.51 5.76
C ALA A 35 -27.85 -3.80 4.41
N THR A 36 -26.74 -4.53 4.40
CA THR A 36 -26.24 -5.11 3.14
C THR A 36 -26.98 -6.40 2.84
N GLN A 37 -26.86 -6.90 1.63
CA GLN A 37 -27.39 -8.23 1.25
C GLN A 37 -26.82 -9.40 2.09
N TYR A 38 -25.73 -9.18 2.83
CA TYR A 38 -25.11 -10.19 3.68
C TYR A 38 -25.44 -10.02 5.17
N GLY A 39 -25.90 -8.83 5.59
CA GLY A 39 -26.20 -8.53 6.98
C GLY A 39 -26.02 -7.05 7.34
N LEU A 40 -26.31 -6.72 8.60
CA LEU A 40 -26.21 -5.36 9.12
C LEU A 40 -24.75 -4.94 9.33
N ILE A 41 -24.43 -3.70 8.99
CA ILE A 41 -23.15 -3.04 9.28
C ILE A 41 -23.39 -1.70 9.98
N GLU A 42 -22.45 -1.31 10.84
CA GLU A 42 -22.47 -0.04 11.56
C GLU A 42 -21.24 0.81 11.19
N GLY A 43 -21.49 2.00 10.68
CA GLY A 43 -20.48 3.00 10.34
C GLY A 43 -20.26 4.04 11.43
N VAL A 44 -19.78 5.22 11.03
CA VAL A 44 -19.54 6.37 11.90
C VAL A 44 -20.29 7.59 11.38
N ASP A 45 -20.84 8.35 12.32
CA ASP A 45 -21.39 9.68 12.10
C ASP A 45 -20.25 10.67 12.32
N ASP A 46 -19.75 11.23 11.22
CA ASP A 46 -18.66 12.21 11.21
C ASP A 46 -19.15 13.58 10.73
N THR A 47 -20.44 13.85 10.94
CA THR A 47 -21.11 15.07 10.47
C THR A 47 -20.50 16.33 11.09
N GLY A 48 -20.09 16.25 12.36
CA GLY A 48 -19.48 17.37 13.07
C GLY A 48 -18.08 17.74 12.60
N HIS A 49 -17.37 16.83 11.92
CA HIS A 49 -16.00 17.07 11.44
C HIS A 49 -15.91 17.20 9.92
N SER A 50 -16.41 16.22 9.18
CA SER A 50 -16.30 16.18 7.71
C SER A 50 -17.62 16.46 6.98
N GLY A 51 -18.75 16.47 7.68
CA GLY A 51 -20.07 16.59 7.06
C GLY A 51 -20.50 15.32 6.33
N THR A 52 -19.96 14.16 6.72
CA THR A 52 -20.24 12.87 6.08
C THR A 52 -20.59 11.77 7.08
N PHE A 53 -21.22 10.72 6.57
CA PHE A 53 -21.25 9.40 7.21
C PHE A 53 -20.24 8.50 6.49
N TYR A 54 -19.59 7.60 7.22
CA TYR A 54 -18.68 6.64 6.59
C TYR A 54 -18.77 5.23 7.14
N TRP A 55 -18.38 4.27 6.29
CA TRP A 55 -18.23 2.86 6.60
C TRP A 55 -16.90 2.39 6.04
N LEU A 56 -15.96 2.01 6.90
CA LEU A 56 -14.62 1.58 6.51
C LEU A 56 -14.49 0.07 6.73
N GLY A 57 -13.76 -0.61 5.83
CA GLY A 57 -13.52 -2.05 5.96
C GLY A 57 -14.76 -2.91 5.73
N VAL A 58 -15.63 -2.56 4.78
CA VAL A 58 -16.82 -3.34 4.42
C VAL A 58 -16.41 -4.52 3.53
N PRO A 59 -16.63 -5.79 3.93
CA PRO A 59 -16.24 -6.94 3.11
C PRO A 59 -17.15 -7.06 1.88
N PHE A 60 -16.55 -7.10 0.69
CA PHE A 60 -17.29 -7.34 -0.57
C PHE A 60 -17.09 -8.74 -1.14
N ALA A 61 -16.10 -9.48 -0.63
CA ALA A 61 -15.80 -10.87 -1.00
C ALA A 61 -15.23 -11.64 0.20
N LYS A 62 -15.24 -12.97 0.14
CA LYS A 62 -14.52 -13.82 1.10
C LYS A 62 -13.02 -13.56 1.04
N PRO A 63 -12.29 -13.75 2.16
CA PRO A 63 -10.84 -13.74 2.15
C PRO A 63 -10.28 -14.74 1.12
N PRO A 64 -9.48 -14.29 0.13
CA PRO A 64 -8.93 -15.15 -0.92
C PRO A 64 -7.73 -15.98 -0.44
N VAL A 65 -7.87 -16.66 0.69
CA VAL A 65 -6.83 -17.46 1.37
C VAL A 65 -6.98 -18.95 1.08
N GLY A 66 -5.91 -19.72 1.29
CA GLY A 66 -5.93 -21.18 1.18
C GLY A 66 -6.44 -21.64 -0.20
N ALA A 67 -7.54 -22.40 -0.22
CA ALA A 67 -8.14 -22.91 -1.45
C ALA A 67 -8.74 -21.82 -2.38
N LEU A 68 -8.97 -20.61 -1.85
CA LEU A 68 -9.42 -19.44 -2.63
C LEU A 68 -8.26 -18.60 -3.18
N ARG A 69 -7.02 -18.88 -2.77
CA ARG A 69 -5.85 -18.24 -3.39
C ARG A 69 -5.78 -18.66 -4.86
N TRP A 70 -5.64 -17.64 -5.73
CA TRP A 70 -5.69 -17.74 -7.19
C TRP A 70 -6.99 -18.36 -7.72
N LYS A 71 -8.11 -17.84 -7.23
CA LYS A 71 -9.45 -18.06 -7.78
C LYS A 71 -10.22 -16.74 -7.89
N ALA A 72 -11.29 -16.74 -8.67
CA ALA A 72 -12.24 -15.64 -8.72
C ALA A 72 -12.81 -15.36 -7.31
N PRO A 73 -13.08 -14.09 -6.97
CA PRO A 73 -13.62 -13.73 -5.66
C PRO A 73 -15.05 -14.27 -5.48
N VAL A 74 -15.34 -14.75 -4.27
CA VAL A 74 -16.63 -15.35 -3.89
C VAL A 74 -17.37 -14.40 -2.95
N ASP A 75 -18.70 -14.38 -2.99
CA ASP A 75 -19.51 -13.57 -2.06
C ASP A 75 -19.20 -13.96 -0.59
N PRO A 76 -19.13 -12.99 0.34
CA PRO A 76 -19.08 -13.25 1.77
C PRO A 76 -20.20 -14.18 2.25
N ASP A 77 -19.93 -14.93 3.31
CA ASP A 77 -21.00 -15.63 4.02
C ASP A 77 -21.91 -14.60 4.72
N PRO A 78 -23.25 -14.76 4.69
CA PRO A 78 -24.14 -13.90 5.44
C PRO A 78 -23.85 -13.95 6.95
N TRP A 79 -24.05 -12.83 7.64
CA TRP A 79 -23.87 -12.70 9.08
C TRP A 79 -25.14 -12.20 9.77
N THR A 80 -25.36 -12.65 11.00
CA THR A 80 -26.54 -12.29 11.80
C THR A 80 -26.28 -11.15 12.77
N LEU A 81 -25.05 -11.02 13.28
CA LEU A 81 -24.65 -9.94 14.18
C LEU A 81 -24.19 -8.73 13.39
N THR A 82 -24.58 -7.52 13.82
CA THR A 82 -24.11 -6.27 13.21
C THR A 82 -22.59 -6.22 13.20
N GLN A 83 -21.99 -6.05 12.03
CA GLN A 83 -20.55 -5.88 11.90
C GLN A 83 -20.13 -4.42 12.08
N SER A 84 -19.04 -4.19 12.81
CA SER A 84 -18.43 -2.86 12.95
C SER A 84 -17.58 -2.54 11.72
N THR A 85 -17.92 -1.46 11.03
CA THR A 85 -17.22 -0.95 9.84
C THR A 85 -16.71 0.46 10.12
N LYS A 86 -15.96 0.60 11.21
CA LYS A 86 -15.47 1.88 11.76
C LYS A 86 -13.97 2.11 11.51
N ALA A 87 -13.26 1.13 10.98
CA ALA A 87 -11.84 1.18 10.68
C ALA A 87 -11.55 0.52 9.34
N PHE A 88 -10.48 0.94 8.66
CA PHE A 88 -10.07 0.35 7.38
C PHE A 88 -9.77 -1.14 7.51
N GLY A 89 -10.24 -1.93 6.53
CA GLY A 89 -9.81 -3.31 6.36
C GLY A 89 -8.35 -3.39 5.90
N ASN A 90 -7.72 -4.56 6.02
CA ASN A 90 -6.31 -4.74 5.68
C ASN A 90 -5.99 -4.35 4.24
N ALA A 91 -4.81 -3.75 4.01
CA ALA A 91 -4.21 -3.70 2.68
C ALA A 91 -3.90 -5.11 2.14
N CYS A 92 -3.97 -5.27 0.83
CA CYS A 92 -3.59 -6.54 0.18
C CYS A 92 -2.08 -6.80 0.29
N VAL A 93 -1.70 -8.08 0.32
CA VAL A 93 -0.30 -8.50 0.32
C VAL A 93 0.47 -7.81 -0.81
N GLN A 94 1.57 -7.19 -0.42
CA GLN A 94 2.48 -6.50 -1.33
C GLN A 94 3.88 -6.44 -0.74
N ASN A 95 4.85 -6.10 -1.57
CA ASN A 95 6.17 -5.72 -1.09
C ASN A 95 6.12 -4.26 -0.63
N GLY A 96 6.64 -3.99 0.57
CA GLY A 96 6.71 -2.65 1.13
C GLY A 96 7.49 -1.74 0.20
N ALA A 97 6.91 -0.59 -0.09
CA ALA A 97 7.39 0.35 -1.09
C ALA A 97 6.86 1.76 -0.78
N LEU A 98 7.33 2.76 -1.53
CA LEU A 98 6.98 4.17 -1.34
C LEU A 98 5.47 4.46 -1.28
N TYR A 99 4.68 3.76 -2.10
CA TYR A 99 3.21 3.92 -2.16
C TYR A 99 2.46 2.80 -1.43
N GLY A 100 3.19 1.98 -0.66
CA GLY A 100 2.63 0.91 0.16
C GLY A 100 2.26 1.39 1.57
N PRO A 101 1.55 0.54 2.33
CA PRO A 101 1.20 0.83 3.70
C PRO A 101 2.40 0.71 4.65
N GLY A 102 2.33 1.42 5.79
CA GLY A 102 3.14 1.15 6.97
C GLY A 102 2.74 -0.17 7.64
N ALA A 103 3.42 -0.51 8.74
CA ALA A 103 3.27 -1.77 9.46
C ALA A 103 1.82 -2.07 9.90
N ASN A 104 1.02 -1.04 10.16
CA ASN A 104 -0.36 -1.16 10.66
C ASN A 104 -1.42 -0.69 9.65
N ASN A 105 -1.13 -0.77 8.34
CA ASN A 105 -2.02 -0.26 7.30
C ASN A 105 -2.27 1.27 7.41
N THR A 106 -1.22 1.99 7.76
CA THR A 106 -1.23 3.43 8.05
C THR A 106 -0.18 4.16 7.23
N TYR A 107 -0.40 5.45 7.00
CA TYR A 107 0.63 6.35 6.48
C TYR A 107 1.47 6.88 7.64
N ASP A 108 2.65 6.31 7.86
CA ASP A 108 3.58 6.71 8.93
C ASP A 108 5.04 6.36 8.57
N THR A 109 5.99 6.67 9.47
CA THR A 109 7.43 6.45 9.27
C THR A 109 7.82 4.97 9.13
N THR A 110 6.96 4.02 9.54
CA THR A 110 7.26 2.60 9.39
C THR A 110 7.31 2.19 7.92
N ILE A 111 6.70 2.94 7.00
CA ILE A 111 6.85 2.74 5.53
C ILE A 111 8.34 2.68 5.13
N ALA A 112 9.20 3.52 5.72
CA ALA A 112 10.63 3.50 5.44
C ALA A 112 11.29 2.18 5.91
N SER A 113 10.84 1.63 7.04
CA SER A 113 11.40 0.41 7.63
C SER A 113 10.86 -0.89 7.04
N THR A 114 9.64 -0.86 6.49
CA THR A 114 8.99 -2.02 5.85
C THR A 114 9.33 -2.15 4.38
N MET A 115 10.10 -1.22 3.81
CA MET A 115 10.52 -1.31 2.41
C MET A 115 11.20 -2.64 2.09
N ASN A 116 10.84 -3.23 0.97
CA ASN A 116 11.30 -4.55 0.52
C ASN A 116 10.94 -5.72 1.46
N GLN A 117 9.99 -5.52 2.36
CA GLN A 117 9.43 -6.58 3.20
C GLN A 117 7.99 -6.85 2.79
N ALA A 118 7.52 -8.09 2.96
CA ALA A 118 6.12 -8.39 2.76
C ALA A 118 5.26 -7.67 3.82
N VAL A 119 4.27 -6.92 3.36
CA VAL A 119 3.29 -6.21 4.19
C VAL A 119 1.87 -6.55 3.73
N GLY A 120 0.87 -6.19 4.54
CA GLY A 120 -0.54 -6.44 4.26
C GLY A 120 -0.98 -7.88 4.58
N SER A 121 -2.19 -8.21 4.13
CA SER A 121 -2.86 -9.50 4.35
C SER A 121 -3.49 -10.00 3.05
N GLU A 122 -3.65 -11.32 2.91
CA GLU A 122 -4.46 -11.87 1.82
C GLU A 122 -5.95 -11.68 2.09
N ASP A 123 -6.35 -11.63 3.36
CA ASP A 123 -7.66 -11.16 3.77
C ASP A 123 -7.73 -9.63 3.64
N CYS A 124 -8.02 -9.16 2.43
CA CYS A 124 -7.95 -7.74 2.06
C CYS A 124 -9.09 -7.23 1.16
N LEU A 125 -10.07 -8.06 0.80
CA LEU A 125 -11.15 -7.71 -0.14
C LEU A 125 -12.27 -6.89 0.55
N TYR A 126 -11.89 -5.68 0.93
CA TYR A 126 -12.71 -4.69 1.60
C TYR A 126 -12.86 -3.42 0.75
N LEU A 127 -13.97 -2.71 0.95
CA LEU A 127 -14.21 -1.38 0.41
C LEU A 127 -14.62 -0.41 1.52
N ASN A 128 -14.53 0.87 1.23
CA ASN A 128 -14.89 1.95 2.14
C ASN A 128 -15.92 2.85 1.46
N VAL A 129 -16.90 3.35 2.20
CA VAL A 129 -18.00 4.19 1.68
C VAL A 129 -18.06 5.50 2.47
N TRP A 130 -18.08 6.63 1.76
CA TRP A 130 -18.39 7.95 2.30
C TRP A 130 -19.65 8.48 1.63
N ARG A 131 -20.58 8.98 2.44
CA ARG A 131 -21.84 9.59 2.00
C ARG A 131 -21.94 10.99 2.58
N PRO A 132 -22.27 12.03 1.79
CA PRO A 132 -22.55 13.35 2.34
C PRO A 132 -23.74 13.27 3.30
N ALA A 133 -23.69 14.01 4.39
CA ALA A 133 -24.72 13.97 5.43
C ALA A 133 -25.95 14.81 5.09
N THR A 134 -26.55 14.50 3.95
CA THR A 134 -27.79 15.09 3.45
C THR A 134 -28.93 14.07 3.53
N GLN A 135 -30.16 14.56 3.40
CA GLN A 135 -31.35 13.70 3.27
C GLN A 135 -31.57 13.23 1.82
N GLU A 136 -30.71 13.64 0.90
CA GLU A 136 -30.83 13.28 -0.50
C GLU A 136 -30.55 11.78 -0.71
N ALA A 137 -31.28 11.23 -1.67
CA ALA A 137 -31.17 9.86 -2.15
C ALA A 137 -30.97 9.87 -3.67
N ASN A 138 -30.67 8.71 -4.25
CA ASN A 138 -30.32 8.57 -5.66
C ASN A 138 -29.09 9.39 -6.08
N LEU A 139 -28.15 9.57 -5.15
CA LEU A 139 -26.90 10.29 -5.39
C LEU A 139 -26.04 9.57 -6.45
N PRO A 140 -25.27 10.29 -7.28
CA PRO A 140 -24.24 9.66 -8.11
C PRO A 140 -23.24 8.90 -7.22
N VAL A 141 -22.66 7.83 -7.77
CA VAL A 141 -21.69 7.00 -7.07
C VAL A 141 -20.35 7.08 -7.80
N ILE A 142 -19.28 7.40 -7.07
CA ILE A 142 -17.91 7.43 -7.58
C ILE A 142 -17.15 6.29 -6.90
N VAL A 143 -16.70 5.31 -7.69
CA VAL A 143 -15.92 4.17 -7.21
C VAL A 143 -14.47 4.38 -7.62
N PHE A 144 -13.58 4.54 -6.65
CA PHE A 144 -12.16 4.77 -6.86
C PHE A 144 -11.33 3.49 -6.73
N ILE A 145 -10.52 3.22 -7.75
CA ILE A 145 -9.53 2.14 -7.82
C ILE A 145 -8.13 2.76 -7.72
N HIS A 146 -7.40 2.42 -6.66
CA HIS A 146 -6.07 2.98 -6.42
C HIS A 146 -5.03 2.49 -7.44
N GLY A 147 -3.93 3.26 -7.57
CA GLY A 147 -2.77 2.90 -8.38
C GLY A 147 -1.73 2.06 -7.64
N GLY A 148 -0.51 2.00 -8.19
CA GLY A 148 0.65 1.32 -7.59
C GLY A 148 1.25 0.19 -8.44
N SER A 149 1.30 0.38 -9.77
CA SER A 149 1.91 -0.57 -10.72
C SER A 149 1.44 -2.02 -10.56
N TRP A 150 0.19 -2.21 -10.13
CA TRP A 150 -0.42 -3.50 -9.75
C TRP A 150 0.25 -4.27 -8.62
N ILE A 151 1.40 -3.84 -8.10
CA ILE A 151 2.21 -4.56 -7.12
C ILE A 151 2.16 -3.95 -5.71
N MET A 152 1.66 -2.72 -5.59
CA MET A 152 1.53 -1.99 -4.33
C MET A 152 0.28 -1.09 -4.33
N GLY A 153 -0.03 -0.47 -3.20
CA GLY A 153 -1.15 0.44 -2.99
C GLY A 153 -2.14 -0.07 -1.94
N TYR A 154 -2.89 0.86 -1.35
CA TYR A 154 -3.85 0.57 -0.28
C TYR A 154 -4.87 1.71 -0.16
N THR A 155 -6.06 1.41 0.37
CA THR A 155 -7.17 2.39 0.47
C THR A 155 -7.15 3.26 1.73
N ALA A 156 -6.29 2.95 2.71
CA ALA A 156 -6.15 3.71 3.95
C ALA A 156 -5.17 4.88 3.86
N ASP A 157 -4.58 5.14 2.68
CA ASP A 157 -3.77 6.33 2.45
C ASP A 157 -4.65 7.59 2.63
N PRO A 158 -4.28 8.56 3.49
CA PRO A 158 -5.13 9.72 3.76
C PRO A 158 -5.44 10.57 2.53
N MET A 159 -4.62 10.49 1.46
CA MET A 159 -4.91 11.12 0.18
C MET A 159 -6.24 10.63 -0.43
N TYR A 160 -6.62 9.38 -0.19
CA TYR A 160 -7.85 8.77 -0.71
C TYR A 160 -9.07 8.92 0.21
N ASN A 161 -8.99 9.70 1.29
CA ASN A 161 -10.14 9.93 2.16
C ASN A 161 -11.29 10.56 1.35
N GLY A 162 -12.40 9.83 1.19
CA GLY A 162 -13.48 10.21 0.30
C GLY A 162 -14.35 11.36 0.79
N ALA A 163 -14.19 11.84 2.03
CA ALA A 163 -15.14 12.76 2.65
C ALA A 163 -15.27 14.11 1.92
N ASN A 164 -14.14 14.71 1.53
CA ASN A 164 -14.12 16.00 0.83
C ASN A 164 -14.80 15.90 -0.55
N LEU A 165 -14.44 14.89 -1.34
CA LEU A 165 -15.06 14.64 -2.63
C LEU A 165 -16.56 14.30 -2.48
N ALA A 166 -16.95 13.47 -1.50
CA ALA A 166 -18.34 13.12 -1.27
C ALA A 166 -19.20 14.36 -0.97
N ARG A 167 -18.67 15.30 -0.19
CA ARG A 167 -19.34 16.56 0.16
C ARG A 167 -19.43 17.51 -1.02
N ILE A 168 -18.32 17.80 -1.69
CA ILE A 168 -18.30 18.74 -2.84
C ILE A 168 -19.12 18.18 -3.99
N ALA A 169 -18.88 16.91 -4.35
CA ALA A 169 -19.60 16.28 -5.45
C ALA A 169 -21.03 15.90 -5.12
N ASN A 170 -21.48 16.06 -3.87
CA ASN A 170 -22.75 15.54 -3.35
C ASN A 170 -23.03 14.14 -3.92
N ALA A 171 -22.09 13.23 -3.64
CA ALA A 171 -21.99 11.92 -4.26
C ALA A 171 -21.57 10.89 -3.22
N VAL A 172 -21.97 9.63 -3.40
CA VAL A 172 -21.41 8.54 -2.61
C VAL A 172 -20.04 8.19 -3.18
N VAL A 173 -18.99 8.27 -2.37
CA VAL A 173 -17.62 7.93 -2.78
C VAL A 173 -17.21 6.61 -2.16
N ILE A 174 -16.64 5.73 -2.98
CA ILE A 174 -16.20 4.39 -2.57
C ILE A 174 -14.73 4.23 -2.92
N THR A 175 -13.91 3.68 -2.03
CA THR A 175 -12.55 3.22 -2.36
C THR A 175 -12.48 1.70 -2.20
N VAL A 176 -11.78 1.02 -3.11
CA VAL A 176 -11.79 -0.45 -3.21
C VAL A 176 -10.38 -1.01 -3.16
N ASN A 177 -10.14 -1.99 -2.28
CA ASN A 177 -8.96 -2.84 -2.36
C ASN A 177 -9.17 -3.96 -3.38
N TYR A 178 -8.08 -4.38 -4.04
CA TYR A 178 -8.04 -5.53 -4.95
C TYR A 178 -6.70 -6.26 -4.80
N ARG A 179 -6.65 -7.56 -5.09
CA ARG A 179 -5.39 -8.33 -4.97
C ARG A 179 -4.30 -7.78 -5.89
N LEU A 180 -3.06 -7.76 -5.38
CA LEU A 180 -1.89 -7.17 -6.04
C LEU A 180 -0.87 -8.23 -6.46
N GLY A 181 0.04 -7.85 -7.35
CA GLY A 181 1.16 -8.66 -7.83
C GLY A 181 0.72 -10.02 -8.37
N VAL A 182 1.53 -11.04 -8.10
CA VAL A 182 1.21 -12.45 -8.39
C VAL A 182 0.04 -13.01 -7.58
N PHE A 183 -0.55 -12.26 -6.64
CA PHE A 183 -1.81 -12.67 -5.99
C PHE A 183 -3.02 -12.19 -6.80
N GLY A 184 -2.89 -11.07 -7.51
CA GLY A 184 -3.92 -10.50 -8.40
C GLY A 184 -3.83 -10.98 -9.84
N TRP A 185 -2.62 -11.13 -10.39
CA TRP A 185 -2.41 -11.53 -11.78
C TRP A 185 -1.39 -12.66 -11.87
N PHE A 186 -1.89 -13.89 -12.05
CA PHE A 186 -1.06 -15.08 -12.04
C PHE A 186 -1.65 -16.20 -12.88
N ASN A 187 -0.96 -16.55 -13.98
CA ASN A 187 -1.39 -17.55 -14.92
C ASN A 187 -0.45 -18.75 -14.90
N LEU A 188 -0.95 -19.91 -14.47
CA LEU A 188 -0.18 -21.15 -14.42
C LEU A 188 -1.09 -22.34 -14.81
N ALA A 189 -0.59 -23.24 -15.65
CA ALA A 189 -1.37 -24.38 -16.17
C ALA A 189 -1.87 -25.31 -15.04
N GLN A 190 -1.09 -25.48 -13.99
CA GLN A 190 -1.41 -26.34 -12.85
C GLN A 190 -2.51 -25.76 -11.94
N LEU A 191 -2.85 -24.48 -12.09
CA LEU A 191 -3.94 -23.83 -11.34
C LEU A 191 -5.30 -23.91 -12.06
N LYS A 192 -5.34 -24.40 -13.30
CA LYS A 192 -6.58 -24.48 -14.09
C LYS A 192 -7.54 -25.52 -13.50
N THR A 193 -8.80 -25.11 -13.37
CA THR A 193 -9.89 -25.82 -12.74
C THR A 193 -10.99 -26.22 -13.74
N GLY A 194 -10.99 -25.64 -14.94
CA GLY A 194 -12.06 -25.71 -15.92
C GLY A 194 -13.12 -24.61 -15.77
N ASN A 195 -13.09 -23.82 -14.69
CA ASN A 195 -13.93 -22.63 -14.57
C ASN A 195 -13.24 -21.43 -15.24
N ALA A 196 -13.89 -20.83 -16.22
CA ALA A 196 -13.30 -19.80 -17.06
C ALA A 196 -12.77 -18.56 -16.29
N ASN A 197 -13.42 -18.17 -15.18
CA ASN A 197 -12.96 -17.05 -14.36
C ASN A 197 -11.75 -17.45 -13.49
N ASP A 198 -11.80 -18.62 -12.84
CA ASP A 198 -10.67 -19.15 -12.07
C ASP A 198 -9.44 -19.40 -12.97
N ASP A 199 -9.69 -19.74 -14.22
CA ASP A 199 -8.67 -20.09 -15.20
C ASP A 199 -8.11 -18.88 -15.96
N SER A 200 -8.58 -17.66 -15.69
CA SER A 200 -8.12 -16.46 -16.40
C SER A 200 -6.75 -15.96 -15.94
N GLY A 201 -6.43 -16.17 -14.66
CA GLY A 201 -5.32 -15.49 -14.00
C GLY A 201 -5.56 -14.01 -13.71
N ASN A 202 -6.75 -13.46 -13.97
CA ASN A 202 -7.12 -12.04 -13.79
C ASN A 202 -7.87 -11.78 -12.47
N PHE A 203 -7.35 -12.32 -11.38
CA PHE A 203 -8.02 -12.29 -10.08
C PHE A 203 -8.25 -10.86 -9.55
N GLY A 204 -7.27 -9.97 -9.68
CA GLY A 204 -7.40 -8.56 -9.29
C GLY A 204 -8.40 -7.79 -10.15
N THR A 205 -8.50 -8.09 -11.45
CA THR A 205 -9.56 -7.55 -12.32
C THR A 205 -10.95 -8.05 -11.87
N LEU A 206 -11.06 -9.33 -11.55
CA LEU A 206 -12.30 -9.93 -11.06
C LEU A 206 -12.69 -9.41 -9.66
N ASP A 207 -11.73 -9.03 -8.82
CA ASP A 207 -11.99 -8.34 -7.54
C ASP A 207 -12.70 -7.00 -7.77
N ASN A 208 -12.22 -6.21 -8.74
CA ASN A 208 -12.87 -4.96 -9.11
C ASN A 208 -14.29 -5.19 -9.68
N VAL A 209 -14.49 -6.23 -10.50
CA VAL A 209 -15.84 -6.64 -10.95
C VAL A 209 -16.73 -7.00 -9.76
N LYS A 210 -16.20 -7.73 -8.78
CA LYS A 210 -16.94 -8.14 -7.58
C LYS A 210 -17.33 -6.96 -6.70
N ALA A 211 -16.44 -5.99 -6.54
CA ALA A 211 -16.75 -4.75 -5.84
C ALA A 211 -17.87 -3.98 -6.55
N LEU A 212 -17.85 -3.87 -7.88
CA LEU A 212 -18.94 -3.22 -8.63
C LEU A 212 -20.28 -3.97 -8.52
N GLN A 213 -20.24 -5.30 -8.49
CA GLN A 213 -21.42 -6.11 -8.20
C GLN A 213 -21.96 -5.84 -6.78
N TRP A 214 -21.09 -5.67 -5.80
CA TRP A 214 -21.49 -5.25 -4.45
C TRP A 214 -22.13 -3.86 -4.48
N VAL A 215 -21.54 -2.90 -5.17
CA VAL A 215 -22.07 -1.54 -5.30
C VAL A 215 -23.48 -1.58 -5.88
N ASN A 216 -23.68 -2.28 -6.99
CA ASN A 216 -24.99 -2.36 -7.64
C ASN A 216 -26.08 -2.94 -6.75
N ARG A 217 -25.74 -3.88 -5.86
CA ARG A 217 -26.71 -4.54 -4.98
C ARG A 217 -26.97 -3.82 -3.67
N ASN A 218 -26.04 -2.98 -3.21
CA ASN A 218 -26.10 -2.43 -1.84
C ASN A 218 -26.15 -0.90 -1.79
N ILE A 219 -25.72 -0.18 -2.83
CA ILE A 219 -25.46 1.26 -2.69
C ILE A 219 -26.73 2.11 -2.47
N GLY A 220 -27.90 1.58 -2.83
CA GLY A 220 -29.20 2.20 -2.54
C GLY A 220 -29.42 2.44 -1.04
N GLU A 221 -28.92 1.54 -0.18
CA GLU A 221 -29.03 1.65 1.28
C GLU A 221 -28.23 2.84 1.84
N PHE A 222 -27.19 3.23 1.12
CA PHE A 222 -26.34 4.39 1.40
C PHE A 222 -26.84 5.65 0.67
N GLY A 223 -28.02 5.60 0.03
CA GLY A 223 -28.60 6.70 -0.72
C GLY A 223 -27.97 6.94 -2.10
N GLY A 224 -27.11 6.04 -2.57
CA GLY A 224 -26.52 6.11 -3.92
C GLY A 224 -27.39 5.45 -4.97
N ASN A 225 -27.21 5.84 -6.23
CA ASN A 225 -27.92 5.30 -7.38
C ASN A 225 -27.05 4.28 -8.13
N ALA A 226 -27.44 3.00 -8.08
CA ALA A 226 -26.77 1.92 -8.82
C ALA A 226 -26.80 2.14 -10.36
N GLY A 227 -27.79 2.87 -10.87
CA GLY A 227 -27.88 3.29 -12.27
C GLY A 227 -27.05 4.53 -12.63
N ASN A 228 -26.22 5.02 -11.71
CA ASN A 228 -25.41 6.23 -11.90
C ASN A 228 -24.02 6.10 -11.24
N VAL A 229 -23.25 5.13 -11.73
CA VAL A 229 -21.94 4.76 -11.18
C VAL A 229 -20.81 5.18 -12.11
N THR A 230 -19.86 5.95 -11.60
CA THR A 230 -18.61 6.33 -12.28
C THR A 230 -17.46 5.54 -11.67
N VAL A 231 -16.73 4.79 -12.50
CA VAL A 231 -15.47 4.16 -12.08
C VAL A 231 -14.33 5.12 -12.34
N MET A 232 -13.71 5.59 -11.27
CA MET A 232 -12.52 6.43 -11.31
C MET A 232 -11.31 5.60 -10.89
N GLY A 233 -10.18 5.77 -11.56
CA GLY A 233 -8.95 5.10 -11.14
C GLY A 233 -7.73 5.88 -11.54
N GLN A 234 -6.61 5.65 -10.85
CA GLN A 234 -5.35 6.33 -11.15
C GLN A 234 -4.21 5.35 -11.43
N SER A 235 -3.35 5.65 -12.41
CA SER A 235 -2.21 4.80 -12.79
C SER A 235 -2.65 3.36 -13.10
N ALA A 236 -2.13 2.35 -12.41
CA ALA A 236 -2.61 0.98 -12.50
C ALA A 236 -4.13 0.84 -12.25
N GLY A 237 -4.72 1.69 -11.40
CA GLY A 237 -6.18 1.77 -11.20
C GLY A 237 -6.92 2.36 -12.40
N ALA A 238 -6.30 3.30 -13.14
CA ALA A 238 -6.83 3.80 -14.41
C ALA A 238 -6.76 2.73 -15.49
N ALA A 239 -5.66 1.98 -15.55
CA ALA A 239 -5.53 0.81 -16.42
C ALA A 239 -6.54 -0.30 -16.06
N ASN A 240 -6.81 -0.54 -14.77
CA ASN A 240 -7.90 -1.43 -14.33
C ASN A 240 -9.27 -0.88 -14.76
N THR A 241 -9.46 0.43 -14.75
CA THR A 241 -10.69 1.08 -15.24
C THR A 241 -10.87 0.85 -16.74
N TRP A 242 -9.80 0.96 -17.53
CA TRP A 242 -9.82 0.59 -18.95
C TRP A 242 -10.07 -0.90 -19.18
N ALA A 243 -9.45 -1.77 -18.37
CA ALA A 243 -9.69 -3.21 -18.42
C ALA A 243 -11.17 -3.54 -18.15
N LEU A 244 -11.81 -2.86 -17.18
CA LEU A 244 -13.25 -2.98 -16.93
C LEU A 244 -14.13 -2.47 -18.09
N LEU A 245 -13.63 -1.57 -18.94
CA LEU A 245 -14.35 -1.13 -20.15
C LEU A 245 -14.49 -2.27 -21.17
N VAL A 246 -13.48 -3.15 -21.26
CA VAL A 246 -13.44 -4.24 -22.25
C VAL A 246 -13.73 -5.63 -21.66
N ALA A 247 -13.73 -5.77 -20.34
CA ALA A 247 -13.95 -7.06 -19.68
C ALA A 247 -15.31 -7.67 -20.04
N ALA A 248 -15.34 -8.98 -20.30
CA ALA A 248 -16.57 -9.66 -20.73
C ALA A 248 -17.72 -9.52 -19.71
N GLN A 249 -17.39 -9.56 -18.41
CA GLN A 249 -18.33 -9.53 -17.30
C GLN A 249 -19.00 -8.16 -17.10
N THR A 250 -18.40 -7.08 -17.58
CA THR A 250 -18.91 -5.72 -17.41
C THR A 250 -19.59 -5.16 -18.65
N ARG A 251 -19.14 -5.56 -19.86
CA ARG A 251 -19.62 -5.04 -21.15
C ARG A 251 -21.15 -5.00 -21.31
N SER A 252 -21.86 -5.96 -20.74
CA SER A 252 -23.33 -6.07 -20.85
C SER A 252 -24.07 -6.06 -19.51
N ALA A 253 -23.35 -6.04 -18.39
CA ALA A 253 -23.96 -6.18 -17.06
C ALA A 253 -24.48 -4.85 -16.48
N GLY A 254 -24.15 -3.71 -17.09
CA GLY A 254 -24.59 -2.40 -16.62
C GLY A 254 -24.02 -2.01 -15.25
N LEU A 255 -22.86 -2.56 -14.87
CA LEU A 255 -22.28 -2.36 -13.53
C LEU A 255 -21.75 -0.95 -13.30
N PHE A 256 -21.46 -0.22 -14.37
CA PHE A 256 -21.07 1.19 -14.33
C PHE A 256 -21.57 1.92 -15.57
N HIS A 257 -21.57 3.24 -15.46
CA HIS A 257 -22.23 4.14 -16.40
C HIS A 257 -21.28 5.17 -16.98
N ARG A 258 -20.07 5.33 -16.40
CA ARG A 258 -18.99 6.23 -16.82
C ARG A 258 -17.64 5.72 -16.34
N ILE A 259 -16.58 6.13 -17.02
CA ILE A 259 -15.21 5.93 -16.53
C ILE A 259 -14.41 7.23 -16.48
N ALA A 260 -13.59 7.38 -15.45
CA ALA A 260 -12.62 8.45 -15.26
C ALA A 260 -11.22 7.84 -15.03
N ALA A 261 -10.46 7.66 -16.11
CA ALA A 261 -9.16 6.99 -16.12
C ALA A 261 -8.02 8.02 -16.04
N ILE A 262 -7.43 8.15 -14.85
CA ILE A 262 -6.46 9.18 -14.51
C ILE A 262 -5.02 8.67 -14.71
N SER A 263 -4.30 9.20 -15.69
CA SER A 263 -2.89 8.85 -15.95
C SER A 263 -2.63 7.34 -16.09
N GLY A 264 -3.43 6.65 -16.90
CA GLY A 264 -3.21 5.24 -17.23
C GLY A 264 -3.82 4.84 -18.57
N GLY A 265 -3.36 3.70 -19.10
CA GLY A 265 -3.70 3.26 -20.46
C GLY A 265 -3.93 1.75 -20.56
N MET A 266 -4.13 1.31 -21.79
CA MET A 266 -4.38 -0.08 -22.17
C MET A 266 -3.80 -0.28 -23.57
N SER A 267 -2.86 -1.21 -23.71
CA SER A 267 -2.14 -1.45 -24.97
C SER A 267 -1.17 -2.62 -24.83
N LEU A 268 -1.02 -3.40 -25.88
CA LEU A 268 0.08 -4.33 -26.08
C LEU A 268 1.21 -3.68 -26.87
N SER A 269 2.39 -4.31 -26.87
CA SER A 269 3.52 -3.85 -27.67
C SER A 269 3.22 -3.84 -29.18
N SER A 270 2.34 -4.74 -29.65
CA SER A 270 1.87 -4.80 -31.04
C SER A 270 1.02 -3.60 -31.45
N ASP A 271 0.43 -2.87 -30.49
CA ASP A 271 -0.42 -1.71 -30.75
C ASP A 271 0.39 -0.42 -30.96
N LEU A 272 1.65 -0.44 -30.52
CA LEU A 272 2.47 0.75 -30.30
C LEU A 272 3.70 0.77 -31.22
N PRO A 273 4.22 1.96 -31.53
CA PRO A 273 5.49 2.07 -32.26
C PRO A 273 6.67 1.54 -31.43
N ALA A 274 7.76 1.21 -32.11
CA ALA A 274 9.00 0.81 -31.45
C ALA A 274 9.48 1.87 -30.45
N GLY A 275 9.97 1.42 -29.29
CA GLY A 275 10.41 2.29 -28.20
C GLY A 275 9.31 2.74 -27.24
N ALA A 276 8.03 2.50 -27.56
CA ALA A 276 6.96 2.71 -26.59
C ALA A 276 6.93 1.61 -25.51
N ILE A 277 6.39 1.93 -24.35
CA ILE A 277 6.24 1.02 -23.21
C ILE A 277 4.75 0.67 -23.06
N PRO A 278 4.36 -0.60 -23.26
CA PRO A 278 2.95 -1.00 -23.19
C PRO A 278 2.46 -1.08 -21.74
N TRP A 279 1.14 -0.94 -21.58
CA TRP A 279 0.45 -1.12 -20.29
C TRP A 279 0.11 -2.57 -19.96
N GLU A 280 0.17 -3.46 -20.95
CA GLU A 280 -0.14 -4.87 -20.81
C GLU A 280 0.97 -5.74 -21.42
N GLN A 281 1.02 -6.98 -20.98
CA GLN A 281 1.90 -8.01 -21.54
C GLN A 281 1.05 -9.14 -22.11
N PRO A 282 1.52 -9.85 -23.16
CA PRO A 282 0.81 -11.02 -23.67
C PRO A 282 0.70 -12.08 -22.58
N ALA A 283 -0.33 -12.94 -22.66
CA ALA A 283 -0.56 -14.01 -21.68
C ALA A 283 0.65 -14.95 -21.47
N SER A 284 1.53 -15.08 -22.48
CA SER A 284 2.79 -15.82 -22.39
C SER A 284 3.75 -15.28 -21.34
N TYR A 285 3.75 -13.96 -21.06
CA TYR A 285 4.55 -13.35 -20.00
C TYR A 285 4.13 -13.89 -18.62
N SER A 286 2.82 -13.89 -18.32
CA SER A 286 2.31 -14.38 -17.04
C SER A 286 2.57 -15.88 -16.87
N ALA A 287 2.46 -16.67 -17.96
CA ALA A 287 2.83 -18.08 -17.94
C ALA A 287 4.33 -18.31 -17.66
N ALA A 288 5.22 -17.50 -18.26
CA ALA A 288 6.66 -17.56 -18.01
C ALA A 288 7.00 -17.18 -16.56
N GLN A 289 6.39 -16.12 -16.02
CA GLN A 289 6.49 -15.74 -14.62
C GLN A 289 6.03 -16.87 -13.69
N GLY A 290 4.87 -17.49 -13.99
CA GLY A 290 4.32 -18.60 -13.22
C GLY A 290 5.27 -19.80 -13.13
N ASN A 291 5.79 -20.24 -14.27
CA ASN A 291 6.74 -21.34 -14.34
C ASN A 291 8.06 -21.00 -13.62
N ALA A 292 8.60 -19.80 -13.82
CA ALA A 292 9.83 -19.35 -13.16
C ALA A 292 9.66 -19.30 -11.64
N LEU A 293 8.52 -18.80 -11.14
CA LEU A 293 8.23 -18.73 -9.72
C LEU A 293 8.13 -20.15 -9.13
N LEU A 294 7.34 -21.03 -9.75
CA LEU A 294 7.19 -22.43 -9.33
C LEU A 294 8.55 -23.13 -9.25
N ASN A 295 9.35 -23.05 -10.31
CA ASN A 295 10.65 -23.71 -10.36
C ASN A 295 11.61 -23.18 -9.30
N ASN A 296 11.69 -21.86 -9.11
CA ASN A 296 12.57 -21.28 -8.09
C ASN A 296 12.13 -21.64 -6.66
N LEU A 297 10.82 -21.76 -6.41
CA LEU A 297 10.30 -22.25 -5.14
C LEU A 297 10.69 -23.72 -4.92
N LEU A 298 10.53 -24.57 -5.93
CA LEU A 298 10.92 -26.00 -5.85
C LEU A 298 12.41 -26.18 -5.57
N ILE A 299 13.26 -25.37 -6.20
CA ILE A 299 14.71 -25.36 -5.96
C ILE A 299 15.02 -24.89 -4.52
N ALA A 300 14.38 -23.80 -4.07
CA ALA A 300 14.57 -23.29 -2.71
C ALA A 300 14.17 -24.32 -1.64
N ASP A 301 13.18 -25.16 -1.93
CA ASP A 301 12.71 -26.24 -1.08
C ASP A 301 13.53 -27.55 -1.18
N GLY A 302 14.56 -27.60 -2.03
CA GLY A 302 15.35 -28.80 -2.26
C GLY A 302 14.62 -29.93 -3.00
N LYS A 303 13.47 -29.63 -3.66
CA LYS A 303 12.75 -30.60 -4.51
C LYS A 303 13.39 -30.76 -5.89
N ALA A 304 14.29 -29.84 -6.25
CA ALA A 304 15.07 -29.85 -7.47
C ALA A 304 16.41 -29.12 -7.25
N SER A 305 17.43 -29.45 -8.03
CA SER A 305 18.75 -28.80 -7.95
C SER A 305 18.88 -27.59 -8.89
N ASP A 306 18.07 -27.55 -9.94
CA ASP A 306 18.17 -26.59 -11.04
C ASP A 306 16.83 -26.49 -11.79
N GLN A 307 16.77 -25.63 -12.80
CA GLN A 307 15.55 -25.38 -13.58
C GLN A 307 15.07 -26.62 -14.36
N ALA A 308 16.00 -27.46 -14.84
CA ALA A 308 15.67 -28.64 -15.63
C ALA A 308 15.04 -29.73 -14.74
N SER A 309 15.69 -30.02 -13.62
CA SER A 309 15.17 -30.94 -12.60
C SER A 309 13.88 -30.45 -11.95
N ALA A 310 13.69 -29.13 -11.80
CA ALA A 310 12.42 -28.56 -11.32
C ALA A 310 11.28 -28.82 -12.32
N SER A 311 11.52 -28.56 -13.60
CA SER A 311 10.55 -28.82 -14.67
C SER A 311 10.23 -30.32 -14.78
N ALA A 312 11.24 -31.18 -14.63
CA ALA A 312 11.06 -32.63 -14.57
C ALA A 312 10.25 -33.06 -13.35
N PHE A 313 10.52 -32.49 -12.16
CA PHE A 313 9.74 -32.73 -10.96
C PHE A 313 8.27 -32.36 -11.17
N VAL A 314 7.97 -31.19 -11.72
CA VAL A 314 6.60 -30.76 -12.03
C VAL A 314 5.88 -31.76 -12.92
N ALA A 315 6.55 -32.32 -13.93
CA ALA A 315 5.96 -33.33 -14.83
C ALA A 315 5.60 -34.66 -14.13
N THR A 316 6.16 -34.95 -12.95
CA THR A 316 5.81 -36.13 -12.14
C THR A 316 4.61 -35.91 -11.21
N GLN A 317 4.15 -34.66 -11.07
CA GLN A 317 3.08 -34.30 -10.16
C GLN A 317 1.77 -34.06 -10.92
N THR A 318 0.66 -34.29 -10.25
CA THR A 318 -0.65 -33.81 -10.72
C THR A 318 -0.77 -32.30 -10.57
N SER A 319 -1.63 -31.67 -11.38
CA SER A 319 -1.94 -30.23 -11.23
C SER A 319 -2.41 -29.88 -9.82
N ALA A 320 -3.23 -30.75 -9.19
CA ALA A 320 -3.70 -30.56 -7.83
C ALA A 320 -2.55 -30.52 -6.81
N GLN A 321 -1.58 -31.43 -6.90
CA GLN A 321 -0.41 -31.44 -6.00
C GLN A 321 0.44 -30.17 -6.14
N ILE A 322 0.64 -29.67 -7.37
CA ILE A 322 1.37 -28.41 -7.59
C ILE A 322 0.59 -27.21 -7.09
N ALA A 323 -0.73 -27.18 -7.31
CA ALA A 323 -1.59 -26.12 -6.81
C ALA A 323 -1.57 -26.06 -5.26
N ASP A 324 -1.66 -27.22 -4.59
CA ASP A 324 -1.60 -27.31 -3.13
C ASP A 324 -0.22 -26.90 -2.60
N TYR A 325 0.86 -27.34 -3.27
CA TYR A 325 2.22 -26.91 -2.95
C TYR A 325 2.38 -25.38 -2.99
N LEU A 326 1.88 -24.73 -4.04
CA LEU A 326 1.97 -23.28 -4.19
C LEU A 326 1.08 -22.54 -3.18
N ARG A 327 -0.15 -23.03 -2.94
CA ARG A 327 -1.08 -22.44 -1.94
C ARG A 327 -0.57 -22.59 -0.51
N ALA A 328 0.25 -23.59 -0.22
CA ALA A 328 0.88 -23.77 1.08
C ALA A 328 2.03 -22.78 1.35
N LYS A 329 2.53 -22.06 0.33
CA LYS A 329 3.60 -21.07 0.52
C LYS A 329 3.09 -19.85 1.27
N SER A 330 3.93 -19.33 2.16
CA SER A 330 3.64 -18.05 2.79
C SER A 330 3.70 -16.93 1.74
N PRO A 331 2.90 -15.87 1.86
CA PRO A 331 2.96 -14.76 0.92
C PRO A 331 4.34 -14.08 0.90
N SER A 332 5.02 -14.01 2.05
CA SER A 332 6.37 -13.46 2.15
C SER A 332 7.42 -14.29 1.41
N THR A 333 7.32 -15.63 1.45
CA THR A 333 8.17 -16.51 0.64
C THR A 333 7.96 -16.26 -0.86
N ILE A 334 6.71 -16.14 -1.30
CA ILE A 334 6.37 -15.88 -2.71
C ILE A 334 6.99 -14.55 -3.16
N LEU A 335 6.77 -13.47 -2.42
CA LEU A 335 7.32 -12.15 -2.74
C LEU A 335 8.85 -12.17 -2.71
N ALA A 336 9.46 -12.76 -1.69
CA ALA A 336 10.93 -12.85 -1.60
C ALA A 336 11.51 -13.58 -2.82
N THR A 337 10.93 -14.71 -3.24
CA THR A 337 11.37 -15.42 -4.45
C THR A 337 11.16 -14.57 -5.71
N LEU A 338 10.00 -13.91 -5.84
CA LEU A 338 9.69 -13.04 -6.97
C LEU A 338 10.75 -11.93 -7.13
N TYR A 339 11.03 -11.18 -6.07
CA TYR A 339 11.97 -10.06 -6.13
C TYR A 339 13.44 -10.47 -6.17
N THR A 340 13.83 -11.58 -5.53
CA THR A 340 15.25 -12.01 -5.53
C THR A 340 15.64 -12.84 -6.73
N LYS A 341 14.71 -13.60 -7.33
CA LYS A 341 15.00 -14.54 -8.42
C LYS A 341 14.41 -14.12 -9.77
N LEU A 342 13.23 -13.51 -9.78
CA LEU A 342 12.54 -13.18 -11.04
C LEU A 342 12.74 -11.72 -11.46
N PHE A 343 12.97 -10.79 -10.52
CA PHE A 343 13.24 -9.38 -10.87
C PHE A 343 14.46 -9.22 -11.79
N PRO A 344 15.62 -9.89 -11.56
CA PRO A 344 16.75 -9.82 -12.49
C PRO A 344 16.46 -10.39 -13.89
N LEU A 345 15.40 -11.19 -14.02
CA LEU A 345 14.95 -11.78 -15.28
C LEU A 345 13.87 -10.94 -15.99
N GLY A 346 13.47 -9.80 -15.41
CA GLY A 346 12.35 -9.00 -15.93
C GLY A 346 10.97 -9.63 -15.70
N LEU A 347 10.86 -10.63 -14.81
CA LEU A 347 9.65 -11.43 -14.56
C LEU A 347 8.99 -11.14 -13.21
N ALA A 348 9.28 -10.00 -12.57
CA ALA A 348 8.68 -9.63 -11.28
C ALA A 348 7.48 -8.66 -11.38
N SER A 349 7.17 -8.15 -12.57
CA SER A 349 6.07 -7.21 -12.79
C SER A 349 4.73 -7.94 -12.94
N SER A 350 3.63 -7.23 -12.71
CA SER A 350 2.27 -7.77 -12.88
C SER A 350 1.45 -6.83 -13.74
N PHE A 351 0.56 -7.39 -14.56
CA PHE A 351 -0.29 -6.69 -15.52
C PHE A 351 -1.60 -7.45 -15.67
N PRO A 352 -2.70 -6.78 -16.07
CA PRO A 352 -3.87 -7.44 -16.62
C PRO A 352 -3.47 -8.41 -17.73
N VAL A 353 -4.03 -9.61 -17.70
CA VAL A 353 -3.68 -10.71 -18.61
C VAL A 353 -4.69 -10.71 -19.76
N PRO A 354 -4.31 -10.45 -21.02
CA PRO A 354 -5.18 -10.64 -22.18
C PRO A 354 -5.40 -12.16 -22.39
N ASP A 355 -6.35 -12.74 -21.65
CA ASP A 355 -6.55 -14.19 -21.55
C ASP A 355 -7.59 -14.74 -22.54
N GLY A 356 -8.35 -13.85 -23.18
CA GLY A 356 -9.43 -14.18 -24.12
C GLY A 356 -10.76 -14.51 -23.44
N THR A 357 -10.81 -14.65 -22.11
CA THR A 357 -12.04 -14.92 -21.34
C THR A 357 -12.49 -13.71 -20.54
N VAL A 358 -11.67 -13.26 -19.57
CA VAL A 358 -11.98 -12.06 -18.77
C VAL A 358 -11.69 -10.82 -19.60
N LEU A 359 -10.48 -10.72 -20.15
CA LEU A 359 -10.06 -9.66 -21.05
C LEU A 359 -9.89 -10.20 -22.47
N PRO A 360 -10.19 -9.40 -23.50
CA PRO A 360 -9.91 -9.80 -24.88
C PRO A 360 -8.40 -9.97 -25.08
N MET A 361 -8.01 -10.84 -26.03
CA MET A 361 -6.60 -11.07 -26.38
C MET A 361 -5.91 -9.80 -26.89
N ASP A 362 -6.67 -8.90 -27.51
CA ASP A 362 -6.24 -7.58 -27.97
C ASP A 362 -7.31 -6.56 -27.57
N PRO A 363 -7.08 -5.80 -26.48
CA PRO A 363 -8.05 -4.83 -25.99
C PRO A 363 -8.27 -3.63 -26.91
N ILE A 364 -7.24 -3.16 -27.62
CA ILE A 364 -7.37 -2.04 -28.57
C ILE A 364 -8.20 -2.47 -29.77
N ALA A 365 -7.96 -3.66 -30.33
CA ALA A 365 -8.79 -4.22 -31.39
C ALA A 365 -10.23 -4.45 -30.92
N SER A 366 -10.43 -4.86 -29.66
CA SER A 366 -11.77 -4.99 -29.08
C SER A 366 -12.51 -3.64 -29.07
N VAL A 367 -11.84 -2.55 -28.68
CA VAL A 367 -12.42 -1.20 -28.75
C VAL A 367 -12.73 -0.83 -30.21
N ALA A 368 -11.80 -1.01 -31.13
CA ALA A 368 -11.96 -0.70 -32.56
C ALA A 368 -13.12 -1.47 -33.21
N ALA A 369 -13.35 -2.71 -32.79
CA ALA A 369 -14.49 -3.54 -33.23
C ALA A 369 -15.82 -3.16 -32.56
N GLY A 370 -15.80 -2.19 -31.64
CA GLY A 370 -16.97 -1.76 -30.88
C GLY A 370 -17.34 -2.68 -29.72
N ASN A 371 -16.50 -3.65 -29.38
CA ASN A 371 -16.69 -4.63 -28.31
C ASN A 371 -16.19 -4.10 -26.96
N TYR A 372 -16.87 -3.08 -26.43
CA TYR A 372 -16.58 -2.47 -25.12
C TYR A 372 -17.86 -1.87 -24.52
N ALA A 373 -17.86 -1.56 -23.22
CA ALA A 373 -18.98 -0.91 -22.54
C ALA A 373 -19.13 0.55 -23.05
N LYS A 374 -20.24 0.87 -23.72
CA LYS A 374 -20.46 2.16 -24.37
C LYS A 374 -20.87 3.24 -23.37
N VAL A 375 -19.90 3.78 -22.64
CA VAL A 375 -20.12 4.82 -21.62
C VAL A 375 -19.26 6.08 -21.88
N PRO A 376 -19.68 7.26 -21.37
CA PRO A 376 -18.84 8.45 -21.32
C PRO A 376 -17.47 8.20 -20.67
N VAL A 377 -16.44 8.82 -21.24
CA VAL A 377 -15.04 8.64 -20.83
C VAL A 377 -14.40 9.96 -20.50
N LEU A 378 -13.84 10.07 -19.29
CA LEU A 378 -12.88 11.10 -18.92
C LEU A 378 -11.51 10.43 -18.79
N ALA A 379 -10.51 10.91 -19.52
CA ALA A 379 -9.14 10.45 -19.45
C ALA A 379 -8.20 11.60 -19.06
N SER A 380 -7.00 11.30 -18.58
CA SER A 380 -6.02 12.35 -18.33
C SER A 380 -4.57 11.87 -18.36
N ASN A 381 -3.67 12.85 -18.41
CA ASN A 381 -2.29 12.71 -17.99
C ASN A 381 -1.84 13.94 -17.22
N THR A 382 -0.78 13.80 -16.43
CA THR A 382 -0.02 14.95 -15.96
C THR A 382 1.05 15.31 -17.00
N ARG A 383 1.56 16.55 -16.97
CA ARG A 383 2.57 17.00 -17.96
C ARG A 383 3.88 16.21 -17.85
N ASP A 384 4.29 15.90 -16.62
CA ASP A 384 5.62 15.40 -16.28
C ASP A 384 5.57 13.97 -15.68
N GLU A 385 4.67 13.09 -16.15
CA GLU A 385 4.41 11.73 -15.60
C GLU A 385 5.70 11.00 -15.15
N GLY A 386 6.73 10.99 -16.00
CA GLY A 386 7.99 10.29 -15.78
C GLY A 386 8.84 10.82 -14.61
N ARG A 387 8.59 12.03 -14.09
CA ARG A 387 9.42 12.63 -13.03
C ARG A 387 9.31 11.90 -11.69
N THR A 388 8.10 11.59 -11.25
CA THR A 388 7.85 10.78 -10.04
C THR A 388 8.07 9.28 -10.27
N LEU A 389 8.24 8.88 -11.54
CA LEU A 389 8.54 7.52 -11.98
C LEU A 389 9.99 7.34 -12.46
N SER A 390 10.91 8.23 -12.06
CA SER A 390 12.29 8.25 -12.55
C SER A 390 13.14 7.02 -12.17
N TRP A 391 12.61 6.11 -11.33
CA TRP A 391 13.19 4.79 -11.14
C TRP A 391 13.08 3.90 -12.39
N TYR A 392 12.09 4.14 -13.27
CA TYR A 392 11.97 3.47 -14.58
C TYR A 392 13.08 3.87 -15.57
N LEU A 393 13.89 4.88 -15.27
CA LEU A 393 15.08 5.17 -16.09
C LEU A 393 16.07 3.99 -16.11
N THR A 394 15.98 3.08 -15.13
CA THR A 394 16.75 1.82 -15.09
C THR A 394 16.36 0.80 -16.14
N LEU A 395 15.17 0.92 -16.77
CA LEU A 395 14.65 -0.09 -17.70
C LEU A 395 15.52 -0.25 -18.96
N SER A 396 16.21 0.82 -19.38
CA SER A 396 17.17 0.73 -20.48
C SER A 396 18.29 1.76 -20.34
N PRO A 397 19.49 1.48 -20.87
CA PRO A 397 20.58 2.45 -20.94
C PRO A 397 20.17 3.77 -21.61
N ALA A 398 19.22 3.70 -22.54
CA ALA A 398 18.84 4.80 -23.39
C ALA A 398 17.82 5.74 -22.71
N LEU A 399 16.97 5.21 -21.81
CA LEU A 399 16.26 6.01 -20.78
C LEU A 399 17.21 6.59 -19.73
N GLY A 400 18.32 5.89 -19.44
CA GLY A 400 19.41 6.42 -18.61
C GLY A 400 20.17 5.33 -17.85
N GLY A 401 19.56 4.16 -17.67
CA GLY A 401 20.20 2.95 -17.12
C GLY A 401 20.46 2.97 -15.62
N VAL A 402 20.16 4.05 -14.91
CA VAL A 402 20.29 4.17 -13.45
C VAL A 402 19.04 4.86 -12.87
N PRO A 403 18.76 4.74 -11.56
CA PRO A 403 17.63 5.44 -10.95
C PRO A 403 17.82 6.96 -11.01
N GLY A 404 16.75 7.72 -11.20
CA GLY A 404 16.81 9.19 -11.21
C GLY A 404 17.27 9.80 -9.88
N PHE A 405 16.87 9.20 -8.76
CA PHE A 405 17.29 9.59 -7.42
C PHE A 405 18.49 8.75 -6.96
N LYS A 406 19.51 9.39 -6.39
CA LYS A 406 20.68 8.70 -5.79
C LYS A 406 20.43 8.20 -4.37
N VAL A 407 19.42 8.77 -3.69
CA VAL A 407 18.98 8.33 -2.37
C VAL A 407 18.11 7.08 -2.50
N THR A 408 18.14 6.24 -1.48
CA THR A 408 17.28 5.07 -1.41
C THR A 408 15.80 5.48 -1.33
N PRO A 409 14.86 4.60 -1.71
CA PRO A 409 13.44 4.87 -1.52
C PRO A 409 13.08 5.19 -0.06
N ALA A 410 13.72 4.56 0.93
CA ALA A 410 13.45 4.80 2.34
C ALA A 410 13.91 6.21 2.79
N GLU A 411 15.09 6.65 2.33
CA GLU A 411 15.59 8.00 2.57
C GLU A 411 14.71 9.05 1.86
N LEU A 412 14.29 8.77 0.63
CA LEU A 412 13.38 9.64 -0.11
C LEU A 412 12.02 9.76 0.59
N PHE A 413 11.49 8.66 1.12
CA PHE A 413 10.27 8.67 1.94
C PHE A 413 10.46 9.56 3.16
N MET A 414 11.50 9.32 3.97
CA MET A 414 11.73 10.07 5.20
C MET A 414 11.97 11.56 4.93
N THR A 415 12.65 11.88 3.82
CA THR A 415 12.85 13.25 3.36
C THR A 415 11.51 13.94 3.06
N GLN A 416 10.59 13.28 2.34
CA GLN A 416 9.26 13.83 2.06
C GLN A 416 8.36 13.87 3.30
N TYR A 417 8.40 12.83 4.14
CA TYR A 417 7.62 12.73 5.37
C TYR A 417 7.95 13.85 6.35
N SER A 418 9.22 14.25 6.41
CA SER A 418 9.72 15.26 7.35
C SER A 418 9.82 16.65 6.73
N PHE A 419 9.37 16.82 5.48
CA PHE A 419 9.45 18.08 4.77
C PHE A 419 8.46 19.09 5.34
N ASP A 420 8.94 20.26 5.75
CA ASP A 420 8.08 21.40 6.08
C ASP A 420 7.93 22.31 4.85
N PRO A 421 6.76 22.31 4.18
CA PRO A 421 6.54 23.14 2.99
C PRO A 421 6.50 24.64 3.26
N ASN A 422 6.44 25.08 4.53
CA ASN A 422 6.47 26.49 4.91
C ASN A 422 7.82 26.92 5.51
N GLY A 423 8.68 25.97 5.82
CA GLY A 423 9.98 26.18 6.44
C GLY A 423 11.05 26.61 5.44
N GLN A 424 12.18 27.07 5.96
CA GLN A 424 13.39 27.18 5.15
C GLN A 424 13.96 25.78 4.92
N THR A 425 14.26 25.45 3.67
CA THR A 425 14.87 24.17 3.31
C THR A 425 16.31 24.37 2.85
N THR A 426 17.21 23.49 3.31
CA THR A 426 18.56 23.35 2.77
C THR A 426 18.64 22.26 1.70
N LEU A 427 17.53 21.57 1.43
CA LEU A 427 17.43 20.52 0.44
C LEU A 427 17.56 21.11 -0.97
N THR A 428 18.46 20.56 -1.77
CA THR A 428 18.61 20.95 -3.18
C THR A 428 18.36 19.76 -4.10
N ALA A 429 18.09 20.02 -5.38
CA ALA A 429 17.94 18.94 -6.35
C ALA A 429 19.21 18.07 -6.46
N GLU A 430 20.39 18.67 -6.40
CA GLU A 430 21.69 17.98 -6.46
C GLU A 430 21.92 17.07 -5.26
N SER A 431 21.26 17.35 -4.13
CA SER A 431 21.32 16.48 -2.94
C SER A 431 20.53 15.18 -3.12
N LEU A 432 19.58 15.12 -4.06
CA LEU A 432 18.65 14.01 -4.26
C LEU A 432 18.83 13.28 -5.59
N ILE A 433 19.20 13.99 -6.65
CA ILE A 433 19.29 13.45 -8.01
C ILE A 433 20.67 12.84 -8.26
N ASP A 434 20.69 11.75 -9.03
CA ASP A 434 21.93 11.13 -9.50
C ASP A 434 22.75 12.12 -10.34
N PRO A 435 24.05 12.29 -10.07
CA PRO A 435 24.91 13.24 -10.78
C PRO A 435 24.90 13.07 -12.31
N LYS A 436 24.60 11.88 -12.82
CA LYS A 436 24.47 11.62 -14.26
C LYS A 436 23.39 12.47 -14.93
N TYR A 437 22.36 12.88 -14.19
CA TYR A 437 21.23 13.65 -14.70
C TYR A 437 21.32 15.15 -14.39
N LEU A 438 22.50 15.61 -13.95
CA LEU A 438 22.79 17.01 -13.72
C LEU A 438 23.63 17.60 -14.86
N PRO A 439 23.40 18.88 -15.25
CA PRO A 439 22.32 19.77 -14.80
C PRO A 439 20.91 19.26 -15.18
N LEU A 440 19.89 19.55 -14.37
CA LEU A 440 18.53 19.00 -14.56
C LEU A 440 17.93 19.30 -15.95
N ASP A 441 18.19 20.51 -16.45
CA ASP A 441 17.70 21.05 -17.72
C ASP A 441 18.64 20.78 -18.90
N ALA A 442 19.71 20.00 -18.72
CA ALA A 442 20.61 19.66 -19.81
C ALA A 442 19.82 18.94 -20.93
N PRO A 443 19.87 19.42 -22.18
CA PRO A 443 19.18 18.77 -23.29
C PRO A 443 19.61 17.32 -23.43
N GLU A 444 18.66 16.43 -23.68
CA GLU A 444 18.84 14.97 -23.90
C GLU A 444 19.34 14.13 -22.71
N THR A 445 20.18 14.70 -21.85
CA THR A 445 20.88 13.99 -20.77
C THR A 445 20.39 14.35 -19.37
N GLY A 446 19.87 15.57 -19.19
CA GLY A 446 19.37 16.05 -17.91
C GLY A 446 18.14 15.29 -17.43
N PHE A 447 17.88 15.36 -16.12
CA PHE A 447 16.76 14.68 -15.47
C PHE A 447 15.41 14.96 -16.16
N LYS A 448 15.14 16.22 -16.51
CA LYS A 448 13.88 16.62 -17.15
C LYS A 448 13.77 16.05 -18.58
N ALA A 449 14.86 15.99 -19.33
CA ALA A 449 14.87 15.41 -20.68
C ALA A 449 14.64 13.89 -20.64
N LYS A 450 15.30 13.17 -19.74
CA LYS A 450 15.15 11.71 -19.60
C LYS A 450 13.78 11.29 -19.08
N THR A 451 13.24 12.05 -18.13
CA THR A 451 11.89 11.79 -17.61
C THR A 451 10.80 12.18 -18.62
N ALA A 452 11.01 13.20 -19.46
CA ALA A 452 10.11 13.50 -20.58
C ALA A 452 10.10 12.38 -21.64
N LEU A 453 11.24 11.76 -21.92
CA LEU A 453 11.30 10.58 -22.79
C LEU A 453 10.46 9.43 -22.23
N LEU A 454 10.54 9.17 -20.92
CA LEU A 454 9.70 8.18 -20.24
C LEU A 454 8.21 8.55 -20.32
N THR A 455 7.83 9.81 -20.07
CA THR A 455 6.46 10.31 -20.22
C THR A 455 5.92 10.00 -21.62
N ASN A 456 6.69 10.33 -22.66
CA ASN A 456 6.26 10.12 -24.04
C ASN A 456 6.11 8.63 -24.38
N ALA A 457 7.07 7.81 -23.96
CA ALA A 457 7.13 6.39 -24.30
C ALA A 457 5.98 5.56 -23.70
N GLN A 458 5.59 5.85 -22.45
CA GLN A 458 4.58 5.06 -21.76
C GLN A 458 3.17 5.69 -21.79
N PHE A 459 3.08 7.01 -21.63
CA PHE A 459 1.81 7.69 -21.39
C PHE A 459 1.24 8.30 -22.66
N ILE A 460 1.98 9.21 -23.29
CA ILE A 460 1.46 10.00 -24.42
C ILE A 460 1.21 9.11 -25.64
N THR A 461 2.14 8.20 -25.96
CA THR A 461 1.98 7.28 -27.09
C THR A 461 0.79 6.34 -26.91
N THR A 462 0.60 5.80 -25.69
CA THR A 462 -0.55 4.94 -25.39
C THR A 462 -1.86 5.72 -25.41
N ARG A 463 -1.89 6.93 -24.83
CA ARG A 463 -3.06 7.81 -24.84
C ARG A 463 -3.53 8.05 -26.27
N ASP A 464 -2.63 8.47 -27.16
CA ASP A 464 -2.96 8.76 -28.55
C ASP A 464 -3.56 7.53 -29.23
N LYS A 465 -2.90 6.37 -29.10
CA LYS A 465 -3.40 5.11 -29.65
C LYS A 465 -4.79 4.76 -29.15
N LEU A 466 -5.00 4.82 -27.83
CA LEU A 466 -6.26 4.41 -27.19
C LEU A 466 -7.40 5.38 -27.49
N LEU A 467 -7.19 6.68 -27.29
CA LEU A 467 -8.24 7.69 -27.45
C LEU A 467 -8.59 7.93 -28.92
N ASP A 468 -7.64 7.86 -29.84
CA ASP A 468 -7.94 7.96 -31.28
C ASP A 468 -8.72 6.73 -31.77
N THR A 469 -8.39 5.54 -31.25
CA THR A 469 -9.17 4.33 -31.51
C THR A 469 -10.60 4.48 -30.97
N LEU A 470 -10.75 4.93 -29.72
CA LEU A 470 -12.06 5.11 -29.08
C LEU A 470 -12.91 6.17 -29.78
N LYS A 471 -12.28 7.25 -30.27
CA LYS A 471 -12.96 8.33 -31.01
C LYS A 471 -13.62 7.84 -32.30
N THR A 472 -13.13 6.75 -32.89
CA THR A 472 -13.79 6.12 -34.05
C THR A 472 -15.15 5.48 -33.69
N GLN A 473 -15.40 5.27 -32.40
CA GLN A 473 -16.57 4.55 -31.87
C GLN A 473 -17.55 5.45 -31.11
N GLN A 474 -17.09 6.56 -30.53
CA GLN A 474 -17.93 7.50 -29.78
C GLN A 474 -17.30 8.90 -29.69
N SER A 475 -18.11 9.91 -29.37
CA SER A 475 -17.67 11.30 -29.22
C SER A 475 -17.56 11.78 -27.76
N ASN A 476 -18.11 11.03 -26.80
CA ASN A 476 -18.18 11.42 -25.39
C ASN A 476 -16.88 11.09 -24.65
N ILE A 477 -15.80 11.72 -25.12
CA ILE A 477 -14.43 11.54 -24.65
C ILE A 477 -13.91 12.91 -24.24
N TRP A 478 -13.71 13.11 -22.95
CA TRP A 478 -13.08 14.31 -22.40
C TRP A 478 -11.67 13.95 -21.94
N TYR A 479 -10.77 14.89 -22.10
CA TYR A 479 -9.40 14.72 -21.67
C TYR A 479 -8.89 15.99 -20.97
N TYR A 480 -8.19 15.82 -19.85
CA TYR A 480 -7.41 16.91 -19.26
C TYR A 480 -5.92 16.58 -19.22
N GLN A 481 -5.11 17.65 -19.27
CA GLN A 481 -3.71 17.61 -18.88
C GLN A 481 -3.51 18.43 -17.60
N PHE A 482 -2.93 17.81 -16.57
CA PHE A 482 -2.57 18.50 -15.34
C PHE A 482 -1.16 19.12 -15.47
N ASN A 483 -1.08 20.43 -15.30
CA ASN A 483 0.13 21.25 -15.53
C ASN A 483 0.61 22.00 -14.28
N TRP A 484 -0.09 21.90 -13.16
CA TRP A 484 0.30 22.60 -11.95
C TRP A 484 1.64 22.06 -11.43
N ALA A 485 2.59 22.98 -11.20
CA ALA A 485 3.96 22.71 -10.79
C ALA A 485 4.46 23.83 -9.85
N GLN A 486 3.64 24.17 -8.85
CA GLN A 486 3.92 25.24 -7.88
C GLN A 486 4.24 24.66 -6.49
N GLU A 487 4.84 23.49 -6.44
CA GLU A 487 5.36 22.88 -5.22
C GLU A 487 6.49 23.75 -4.62
N PRO A 488 6.69 23.76 -3.30
CA PRO A 488 7.88 24.33 -2.71
C PRO A 488 9.18 23.71 -3.28
N PRO A 489 10.23 24.52 -3.53
CA PRO A 489 11.53 23.98 -3.92
C PRO A 489 12.10 22.96 -2.93
N PRO A 490 12.84 21.93 -3.40
CA PRO A 490 13.20 21.68 -4.81
C PRO A 490 12.15 20.87 -5.59
N TRP A 491 10.99 20.56 -5.00
CA TRP A 491 10.03 19.60 -5.56
C TRP A 491 9.36 20.04 -6.85
N ASN A 492 9.24 21.34 -7.09
CA ASN A 492 8.77 21.90 -8.36
C ASN A 492 9.66 21.51 -9.55
N ASP A 493 10.97 21.40 -9.33
CA ASP A 493 11.91 20.95 -10.35
C ASP A 493 11.96 19.42 -10.42
N LEU A 494 11.91 18.74 -9.28
CA LEU A 494 12.04 17.28 -9.21
C LEU A 494 10.79 16.52 -9.62
N TYR A 495 9.61 17.01 -9.26
CA TYR A 495 8.33 16.39 -9.56
C TYR A 495 7.53 17.18 -10.57
N GLY A 496 7.52 18.52 -10.48
CA GLY A 496 6.71 19.38 -11.35
C GLY A 496 5.26 18.87 -11.39
N ALA A 497 4.63 18.79 -12.56
CA ALA A 497 3.32 18.15 -12.70
C ALA A 497 3.48 16.64 -12.94
N GLY A 498 4.06 15.92 -11.97
CA GLY A 498 4.38 14.50 -12.06
C GLY A 498 3.19 13.56 -11.84
N GLN A 499 3.37 12.28 -12.17
CA GLN A 499 2.34 11.24 -11.97
C GLN A 499 1.86 11.24 -10.51
N VAL A 500 0.54 11.07 -10.32
CA VAL A 500 -0.19 11.05 -9.04
C VAL A 500 -0.50 12.45 -8.48
N LEU A 501 0.18 13.51 -8.90
CA LEU A 501 0.03 14.83 -8.26
C LEU A 501 -1.32 15.50 -8.49
N ASP A 502 -2.11 15.03 -9.45
CA ASP A 502 -3.48 15.47 -9.66
C ASP A 502 -4.49 14.81 -8.70
N VAL A 503 -4.15 13.67 -8.08
CA VAL A 503 -5.03 12.95 -7.15
C VAL A 503 -5.37 13.75 -5.88
N PRO A 504 -4.40 14.39 -5.19
CA PRO A 504 -4.70 15.32 -4.08
C PRO A 504 -5.75 16.37 -4.44
N PHE A 505 -5.74 16.85 -5.69
CA PHE A 505 -6.69 17.86 -6.16
C PHE A 505 -8.07 17.26 -6.45
N LEU A 506 -8.13 16.04 -6.99
CA LEU A 506 -9.38 15.31 -7.25
C LEU A 506 -10.10 14.89 -5.97
N PHE A 507 -9.37 14.64 -4.88
CA PHE A 507 -9.94 14.30 -3.58
C PHE A 507 -10.08 15.50 -2.63
N GLY A 508 -9.36 16.59 -2.88
CA GLY A 508 -9.27 17.73 -1.97
C GLY A 508 -8.42 17.47 -0.73
N ASN A 509 -7.48 16.53 -0.80
CA ASN A 509 -6.67 16.07 0.34
C ASN A 509 -5.19 16.35 0.09
N PHE A 510 -4.61 17.28 0.86
CA PHE A 510 -3.22 17.74 0.70
C PHE A 510 -2.29 17.29 1.85
N GLY A 511 -2.58 16.12 2.44
CA GLY A 511 -1.71 15.44 3.39
C GLY A 511 -2.39 15.08 4.73
N PRO A 512 -1.77 14.17 5.51
CA PRO A 512 -0.46 13.56 5.26
C PRO A 512 -0.51 12.42 4.24
N SER A 513 0.38 12.42 3.25
CA SER A 513 0.59 11.34 2.26
C SER A 513 1.88 11.63 1.48
N LEU A 514 2.47 10.63 0.80
CA LEU A 514 3.81 10.70 0.20
C LEU A 514 4.05 12.02 -0.55
N HIS A 515 3.33 12.23 -1.65
CA HIS A 515 3.48 13.44 -2.46
C HIS A 515 2.72 14.62 -1.86
N ALA A 516 1.61 14.36 -1.16
CA ALA A 516 0.80 15.41 -0.57
C ALA A 516 1.59 16.26 0.44
N ASN A 517 2.57 15.65 1.13
CA ASN A 517 3.48 16.32 2.06
C ASN A 517 4.38 17.37 1.39
N VAL A 518 4.69 17.21 0.11
CA VAL A 518 5.65 18.08 -0.60
C VAL A 518 5.03 19.01 -1.61
N ILE A 519 3.74 18.87 -1.92
CA ILE A 519 2.99 19.85 -2.75
C ILE A 519 2.29 20.92 -1.90
N GLY A 520 2.23 20.70 -0.57
CA GLY A 520 1.64 21.57 0.45
C GLY A 520 2.32 22.94 0.56
N GLY A 521 1.74 23.88 1.32
CA GLY A 521 2.36 25.19 1.58
C GLY A 521 1.35 26.35 1.65
N ASN A 522 1.72 27.41 2.37
CA ASN A 522 0.94 28.63 2.50
C ASN A 522 1.03 29.49 1.24
N ALA A 523 2.20 29.53 0.60
CA ALA A 523 2.48 30.37 -0.56
C ALA A 523 1.59 30.03 -1.76
N ASN A 524 1.32 28.74 -1.99
CA ASN A 524 0.53 28.24 -3.12
C ASN A 524 -0.92 27.89 -2.75
N LYS A 525 -1.36 28.16 -1.50
CA LYS A 525 -2.67 27.72 -0.97
C LYS A 525 -3.82 28.27 -1.80
N GLY A 526 -3.78 29.54 -2.20
CA GLY A 526 -4.86 30.18 -2.95
C GLY A 526 -5.14 29.46 -4.27
N GLY A 527 -4.11 29.35 -5.12
CA GLY A 527 -4.24 28.72 -6.43
C GLY A 527 -4.50 27.23 -6.34
N ARG A 528 -3.83 26.54 -5.41
CA ARG A 528 -4.01 25.09 -5.19
C ARG A 528 -5.45 24.73 -4.83
N ILE A 529 -6.04 25.43 -3.86
CA ILE A 529 -7.42 25.17 -3.42
C ILE A 529 -8.42 25.58 -4.49
N ALA A 530 -8.21 26.72 -5.17
CA ALA A 530 -9.08 27.13 -6.27
C ALA A 530 -9.11 26.11 -7.42
N LEU A 531 -7.95 25.53 -7.75
CA LEU A 531 -7.83 24.49 -8.77
C LEU A 531 -8.50 23.18 -8.33
N SER A 532 -8.25 22.74 -7.10
CA SER A 532 -8.84 21.51 -6.54
C SER A 532 -10.36 21.57 -6.49
N ASN A 533 -10.93 22.71 -6.09
CA ASN A 533 -12.38 22.89 -6.12
C ASN A 533 -12.92 22.75 -7.55
N ALA A 534 -12.31 23.39 -8.54
CA ALA A 534 -12.75 23.28 -9.94
C ALA A 534 -12.64 21.83 -10.47
N MET A 535 -11.60 21.10 -10.07
CA MET A 535 -11.43 19.69 -10.44
C MET A 535 -12.52 18.81 -9.79
N MET A 536 -12.79 18.96 -8.49
CA MET A 536 -13.84 18.21 -7.80
C MET A 536 -15.24 18.51 -8.36
N GLU A 537 -15.54 19.77 -8.68
CA GLU A 537 -16.82 20.14 -9.32
C GLU A 537 -16.95 19.54 -10.72
N SER A 538 -15.86 19.47 -11.48
CA SER A 538 -15.87 18.82 -12.80
C SER A 538 -16.11 17.31 -12.68
N ILE A 539 -15.49 16.64 -11.70
CA ILE A 539 -15.77 15.23 -11.40
C ILE A 539 -17.22 15.04 -10.95
N ALA A 540 -17.77 15.98 -10.18
CA ALA A 540 -19.16 15.96 -9.76
C ALA A 540 -20.12 16.06 -10.96
N SER A 541 -19.89 17.02 -11.86
CA SER A 541 -20.65 17.16 -13.11
C SER A 541 -20.54 15.91 -13.97
N PHE A 542 -19.33 15.40 -14.16
CA PHE A 542 -19.12 14.17 -14.92
C PHE A 542 -19.86 12.99 -14.30
N ALA A 543 -19.78 12.80 -12.98
CA ALA A 543 -20.45 11.70 -12.30
C ALA A 543 -21.98 11.78 -12.39
N ARG A 544 -22.55 12.99 -12.42
CA ARG A 544 -24.00 13.19 -12.56
C ARG A 544 -24.50 13.00 -13.99
N THR A 545 -23.83 13.62 -14.96
CA THR A 545 -24.37 13.81 -16.31
C THR A 545 -23.58 13.05 -17.38
N GLY A 546 -22.29 12.82 -17.16
CA GLY A 546 -21.36 12.29 -18.17
C GLY A 546 -20.63 13.38 -18.92
N ASP A 547 -20.85 14.64 -18.56
CA ASP A 547 -20.16 15.81 -19.09
C ASP A 547 -19.44 16.52 -17.92
N PRO A 548 -18.11 16.68 -17.95
CA PRO A 548 -17.36 17.35 -16.88
C PRO A 548 -17.48 18.88 -16.91
N ASN A 549 -18.20 19.47 -17.87
CA ASN A 549 -18.37 20.92 -17.92
C ASN A 549 -19.07 21.43 -16.65
N ASP A 550 -18.44 22.42 -16.02
CA ASP A 550 -18.97 23.14 -14.87
C ASP A 550 -18.57 24.63 -14.96
N ALA A 551 -19.41 25.51 -14.40
CA ALA A 551 -19.16 26.95 -14.43
C ALA A 551 -17.85 27.36 -13.72
N SER A 552 -17.39 26.57 -12.74
CA SER A 552 -16.15 26.80 -12.02
C SER A 552 -14.90 26.76 -12.89
N LEU A 553 -14.96 26.14 -14.08
CA LEU A 553 -13.86 26.08 -15.04
C LEU A 553 -13.57 27.43 -15.69
N GLY A 554 -14.57 28.29 -15.86
CA GLY A 554 -14.46 29.56 -16.60
C GLY A 554 -14.23 29.41 -18.11
N VAL A 555 -14.13 28.18 -18.60
CA VAL A 555 -13.99 27.80 -20.01
C VAL A 555 -14.83 26.56 -20.28
N THR A 556 -15.22 26.35 -21.53
CA THR A 556 -15.86 25.09 -21.95
C THR A 556 -14.81 24.00 -22.10
N TRP A 557 -15.00 22.86 -21.43
CA TRP A 557 -14.21 21.65 -21.61
C TRP A 557 -14.60 20.98 -22.94
N PRO A 558 -13.71 20.96 -23.94
CA PRO A 558 -14.01 20.35 -25.23
C PRO A 558 -13.81 18.83 -25.19
N VAL A 559 -14.38 18.14 -26.19
CA VAL A 559 -14.10 16.71 -26.42
C VAL A 559 -12.73 16.51 -27.10
N TRP A 560 -12.17 15.30 -26.95
CA TRP A 560 -10.94 14.85 -27.59
C TRP A 560 -10.97 15.09 -29.12
N PRO A 561 -9.91 15.65 -29.74
CA PRO A 561 -8.51 15.72 -29.28
C PRO A 561 -8.09 17.06 -28.67
N LYS A 562 -9.05 17.90 -28.30
CA LYS A 562 -8.73 19.06 -27.46
C LYS A 562 -8.65 18.62 -26.00
N ALA A 563 -7.80 19.30 -25.25
CA ALA A 563 -7.55 19.05 -23.84
C ALA A 563 -7.94 20.27 -23.02
N LEU A 564 -8.57 20.05 -21.86
CA LEU A 564 -8.56 21.03 -20.78
C LEU A 564 -7.19 21.00 -20.10
N VAL A 565 -6.64 22.16 -19.73
CA VAL A 565 -5.41 22.25 -18.97
C VAL A 565 -5.75 22.71 -17.56
N PHE A 566 -5.54 21.84 -16.58
CA PHE A 566 -5.62 22.21 -15.17
C PHE A 566 -4.28 22.79 -14.72
N ASN A 567 -4.27 24.07 -14.38
CA ASN A 567 -3.11 24.77 -13.86
C ASN A 567 -3.55 25.86 -12.87
N ALA A 568 -2.61 26.39 -12.10
CA ALA A 568 -2.81 27.53 -11.23
C ALA A 568 -1.50 28.30 -11.03
N SER A 569 -1.62 29.60 -10.78
CA SER A 569 -0.56 30.37 -10.14
C SER A 569 -0.51 30.02 -8.64
N LEU A 570 0.29 30.75 -7.88
CA LEU A 570 0.29 30.65 -6.42
C LEU A 570 -1.06 31.08 -5.80
N THR A 571 -1.78 32.00 -6.44
CA THR A 571 -2.97 32.65 -5.88
C THR A 571 -4.28 32.21 -6.52
N ASP A 572 -4.28 31.88 -7.81
CA ASP A 572 -5.49 31.69 -8.60
C ASP A 572 -5.36 30.50 -9.55
N LYS A 573 -6.49 29.82 -9.81
CA LYS A 573 -6.57 28.83 -10.88
C LYS A 573 -6.40 29.51 -12.25
N ALA A 574 -5.75 28.81 -13.17
CA ALA A 574 -5.43 29.27 -14.53
C ALA A 574 -5.78 28.17 -15.53
N ILE A 575 -7.06 27.83 -15.59
CA ILE A 575 -7.59 26.76 -16.44
C ILE A 575 -7.72 27.28 -17.88
N SER A 576 -7.29 26.48 -18.85
CA SER A 576 -7.34 26.84 -20.27
C SER A 576 -7.64 25.62 -21.15
N VAL A 577 -7.75 25.85 -22.46
CA VAL A 577 -7.98 24.80 -23.46
C VAL A 577 -6.86 24.83 -24.48
N THR A 578 -6.36 23.65 -24.85
CA THR A 578 -5.34 23.47 -25.90
C THR A 578 -5.69 22.28 -26.80
N LEU A 579 -4.96 22.12 -27.91
CA LEU A 579 -4.87 20.82 -28.56
C LEU A 579 -3.99 19.91 -27.70
N ALA A 580 -4.41 18.65 -27.51
CA ALA A 580 -3.54 17.67 -26.88
C ALA A 580 -2.29 17.49 -27.76
N SER A 581 -1.11 17.75 -27.19
CA SER A 581 0.15 17.58 -27.91
C SER A 581 0.42 16.10 -28.12
N SER A 582 0.59 15.67 -29.37
CA SER A 582 1.07 14.32 -29.68
C SER A 582 2.50 14.12 -29.15
N ALA A 583 2.92 12.86 -28.99
CA ALA A 583 4.33 12.57 -28.74
C ALA A 583 5.21 13.22 -29.83
N SER A 584 6.41 13.70 -29.47
CA SER A 584 7.45 14.00 -30.48
C SER A 584 7.77 12.72 -31.27
N SER A 585 8.29 12.85 -32.50
CA SER A 585 8.25 11.76 -33.49
C SER A 585 8.69 10.40 -32.90
N PRO A 586 7.98 9.29 -33.20
CA PRO A 586 8.33 7.96 -32.69
C PRO A 586 9.78 7.56 -32.99
N GLN A 587 10.41 8.17 -34.01
CA GLN A 587 11.79 7.93 -34.42
C GLN A 587 12.83 8.39 -33.37
N GLU A 588 12.57 9.48 -32.64
CA GLU A 588 13.43 9.97 -31.55
C GLU A 588 13.29 9.11 -30.28
N SER A 589 12.08 8.58 -30.02
CA SER A 589 11.84 7.66 -28.90
C SER A 589 12.34 6.24 -29.21
N ALA A 590 12.23 5.79 -30.47
CA ALA A 590 12.68 4.48 -30.92
C ALA A 590 14.21 4.34 -30.91
N SER A 591 14.94 5.37 -31.34
CA SER A 591 16.41 5.38 -31.28
C SER A 591 16.93 5.42 -29.84
N ALA A 592 16.16 6.01 -28.92
CA ALA A 592 16.51 6.24 -27.52
C ALA A 592 15.94 5.23 -26.52
N ILE A 593 15.21 4.18 -26.94
CA ILE A 593 14.65 3.20 -25.98
C ILE A 593 14.98 1.76 -26.33
N GLY A 594 15.22 1.40 -27.60
CA GLY A 594 15.69 0.07 -28.00
C GLY A 594 14.90 -1.09 -27.39
N ALA A 595 13.79 -1.50 -28.03
CA ALA A 595 13.04 -2.76 -27.79
C ALA A 595 13.11 -3.39 -26.38
N VAL A 596 12.79 -2.61 -25.34
CA VAL A 596 12.68 -3.10 -23.94
C VAL A 596 11.61 -4.20 -23.81
N ALA A 597 10.66 -4.27 -24.75
CA ALA A 597 9.56 -5.24 -24.74
C ALA A 597 9.92 -6.62 -25.34
N THR A 598 10.88 -6.73 -26.25
CA THR A 598 11.15 -8.00 -26.97
C THR A 598 12.16 -8.89 -26.23
N VAL A 599 13.03 -8.29 -25.40
CA VAL A 599 14.12 -9.01 -24.73
C VAL A 599 13.61 -9.98 -23.65
N ASN A 600 12.45 -9.74 -23.03
CA ASN A 600 11.94 -10.59 -21.94
C ASN A 600 11.29 -11.90 -22.42
N ALA A 601 10.74 -11.94 -23.64
CA ALA A 601 10.16 -13.16 -24.22
C ALA A 601 11.21 -14.00 -24.97
N GLU A 602 12.18 -13.37 -25.66
CA GLU A 602 13.21 -14.09 -26.41
C GLU A 602 14.30 -14.69 -25.51
N ARG A 603 14.65 -14.04 -24.38
CA ARG A 603 15.60 -14.63 -23.40
C ARG A 603 15.09 -15.90 -22.72
N ALA A 604 13.78 -16.16 -22.74
CA ALA A 604 13.18 -17.37 -22.21
C ALA A 604 13.29 -18.59 -23.17
N ASN A 605 13.62 -18.36 -24.45
CA ASN A 605 13.65 -19.40 -25.50
C ASN A 605 15.07 -19.77 -25.98
N VAL A 606 16.13 -19.21 -25.39
CA VAL A 606 17.51 -19.60 -25.73
C VAL A 606 17.87 -20.88 -24.96
N LYS A 607 18.10 -21.97 -25.68
CA LYS A 607 18.86 -23.13 -25.17
C LYS A 607 20.20 -22.60 -24.66
N VAL A 608 20.42 -22.66 -23.35
CA VAL A 608 21.69 -22.28 -22.71
C VAL A 608 22.78 -23.25 -23.19
N GLY A 609 23.50 -22.86 -24.24
CA GLY A 609 24.77 -23.45 -24.60
C GLY A 609 25.81 -23.06 -23.56
N GLU A 610 26.62 -24.04 -23.17
CA GLU A 610 27.72 -23.90 -22.22
C GLU A 610 28.68 -22.78 -22.64
N SER A 611 28.69 -21.68 -21.91
CA SER A 611 29.85 -20.79 -21.83
C SER A 611 30.01 -20.32 -20.39
N SER A 612 31.22 -20.48 -19.87
CA SER A 612 31.57 -20.44 -18.45
C SER A 612 31.27 -19.09 -17.77
N PRO A 613 30.79 -19.10 -16.50
CA PRO A 613 30.44 -17.90 -15.76
C PRO A 613 31.64 -17.33 -14.98
N GLN A 614 32.56 -16.64 -15.65
CA GLN A 614 33.72 -16.04 -14.96
C GLN A 614 34.01 -14.55 -15.18
N GLU A 615 33.21 -13.79 -15.93
CA GLU A 615 33.50 -12.36 -16.16
C GLU A 615 32.37 -11.36 -15.84
N PHE A 616 31.44 -11.71 -14.96
CA PHE A 616 30.46 -10.74 -14.40
C PHE A 616 30.35 -10.75 -12.86
N ALA A 617 31.33 -11.34 -12.17
CA ALA A 617 31.32 -11.51 -10.71
C ALA A 617 32.30 -10.59 -9.95
N SER A 618 32.64 -9.41 -10.47
CA SER A 618 33.62 -8.52 -9.82
C SER A 618 33.12 -7.12 -9.45
N THR A 619 31.80 -6.87 -9.34
CA THR A 619 31.32 -5.60 -8.76
C THR A 619 29.99 -5.69 -8.02
N ILE A 620 29.76 -6.78 -7.29
CA ILE A 620 28.88 -6.79 -6.12
C ILE A 620 29.69 -7.44 -5.02
N GLY A 621 30.18 -6.63 -4.09
CA GLY A 621 30.86 -7.15 -2.90
C GLY A 621 29.92 -8.14 -2.22
N ALA A 622 30.42 -9.36 -1.96
CA ALA A 622 29.73 -10.30 -1.10
C ALA A 622 29.38 -9.58 0.21
N VAL A 623 28.08 -9.46 0.54
CA VAL A 623 27.67 -9.00 1.86
C VAL A 623 28.20 -10.03 2.86
N PRO A 624 29.15 -9.69 3.74
CA PRO A 624 29.60 -10.63 4.75
C PRO A 624 28.39 -10.91 5.65
N THR A 625 28.02 -12.19 5.79
CA THR A 625 27.07 -12.61 6.82
C THR A 625 27.72 -12.32 8.18
N VAL A 626 27.44 -11.15 8.76
CA VAL A 626 27.97 -10.78 10.08
C VAL A 626 27.34 -11.73 11.10
N LYS A 627 28.18 -12.50 11.79
CA LYS A 627 27.79 -13.37 12.89
C LYS A 627 28.52 -12.94 14.16
N ALA A 628 27.82 -12.94 15.29
CA ALA A 628 28.44 -12.83 16.60
C ALA A 628 28.35 -14.17 17.31
N GLU A 629 29.51 -14.66 17.75
CA GLU A 629 29.57 -15.79 18.66
C GLU A 629 29.30 -15.35 20.10
N ARG A 630 29.06 -16.34 20.96
CA ARG A 630 28.86 -16.12 22.40
C ARG A 630 30.04 -15.30 22.98
N PRO A 631 29.77 -14.22 23.75
CA PRO A 631 30.82 -13.38 24.28
C PRO A 631 31.68 -14.12 25.31
N LYS A 632 33.00 -13.85 25.28
CA LYS A 632 33.93 -14.32 26.31
C LYS A 632 34.12 -13.22 27.36
N VAL A 633 33.44 -13.37 28.48
CA VAL A 633 33.48 -12.44 29.61
C VAL A 633 34.59 -12.80 30.58
N LYS A 634 35.20 -11.79 31.21
CA LYS A 634 36.31 -11.93 32.16
C LYS A 634 35.95 -11.35 33.54
N VAL A 635 36.58 -11.88 34.59
CA VAL A 635 36.48 -11.34 35.95
C VAL A 635 37.00 -9.90 35.95
N GLY A 636 36.24 -8.98 36.55
CA GLY A 636 36.55 -7.55 36.59
C GLY A 636 36.03 -6.73 35.40
N GLU A 637 35.30 -7.33 34.46
CA GLU A 637 34.55 -6.55 33.45
C GLU A 637 33.34 -5.85 34.09
N ARG A 638 33.07 -4.62 33.64
CA ARG A 638 32.04 -3.74 34.21
C ARG A 638 31.20 -3.06 33.14
N TRP A 639 29.89 -2.92 33.37
CA TRP A 639 28.96 -2.15 32.54
C TRP A 639 28.08 -1.26 33.40
N LYS A 640 27.87 -0.01 32.97
CA LYS A 640 26.94 0.94 33.61
C LYS A 640 25.83 1.30 32.62
N PHE A 641 24.59 1.23 33.05
CA PHE A 641 23.40 1.56 32.26
C PHE A 641 22.58 2.65 32.94
N ALA A 642 21.93 3.49 32.13
CA ALA A 642 20.88 4.42 32.55
C ALA A 642 19.54 3.88 32.03
N CYS A 643 18.55 3.81 32.90
CA CYS A 643 17.26 3.21 32.63
C CYS A 643 16.13 4.15 33.01
N GLU A 644 15.16 4.29 32.12
CA GLU A 644 13.96 5.09 32.34
C GLU A 644 12.73 4.17 32.26
N THR A 645 11.75 4.38 33.14
CA THR A 645 10.46 3.68 33.11
C THR A 645 9.38 4.66 33.52
N GLY A 646 8.58 5.11 32.54
CA GLY A 646 7.76 6.30 32.70
C GLY A 646 8.59 7.50 33.16
N ALA A 647 8.22 8.13 34.28
CA ALA A 647 8.95 9.27 34.84
C ALA A 647 10.16 8.89 35.73
N GLN A 648 10.36 7.61 36.04
CA GLN A 648 11.41 7.16 36.95
C GLN A 648 12.73 6.91 36.21
N LYS A 649 13.83 7.42 36.76
CA LYS A 649 15.19 7.17 36.26
C LYS A 649 15.98 6.35 37.26
N SER A 650 16.76 5.37 36.77
CA SER A 650 17.60 4.51 37.58
C SER A 650 18.93 4.21 36.88
N GLU A 651 19.96 3.93 37.68
CA GLU A 651 21.27 3.49 37.17
C GLU A 651 21.56 2.05 37.59
N LEU A 652 22.22 1.31 36.71
CA LEU A 652 22.60 -0.09 36.92
C LEU A 652 24.08 -0.26 36.66
N VAL A 653 24.79 -0.89 37.58
CA VAL A 653 26.21 -1.19 37.44
C VAL A 653 26.42 -2.68 37.61
N TRP A 654 26.83 -3.34 36.54
CA TRP A 654 27.19 -4.76 36.53
C TRP A 654 28.70 -4.91 36.66
N VAL A 655 29.17 -5.78 37.56
CA VAL A 655 30.59 -6.13 37.72
C VAL A 655 30.75 -7.63 37.81
N VAL A 656 31.62 -8.23 37.00
CA VAL A 656 31.85 -9.68 36.99
C VAL A 656 32.83 -10.06 38.10
N THR A 657 32.44 -11.01 38.96
CA THR A 657 33.24 -11.47 40.10
C THR A 657 33.77 -12.89 39.91
N SER A 658 33.08 -13.75 39.16
CA SER A 658 33.59 -15.07 38.75
C SER A 658 32.98 -15.54 37.44
N VAL A 659 33.73 -16.33 36.66
CA VAL A 659 33.24 -16.97 35.43
C VAL A 659 33.57 -18.46 35.53
N ASP A 660 32.57 -19.32 35.37
CA ASP A 660 32.73 -20.77 35.31
C ASP A 660 31.95 -21.36 34.12
N GLN A 661 32.01 -22.69 33.96
CA GLN A 661 31.35 -23.37 32.84
C GLN A 661 29.82 -23.31 32.89
N THR A 662 29.26 -23.08 34.08
CA THR A 662 27.81 -23.06 34.34
C THR A 662 27.23 -21.65 34.26
N GLY A 663 28.04 -20.61 34.41
CA GLY A 663 27.64 -19.22 34.18
C GLY A 663 28.60 -18.17 34.72
N ILE A 664 28.07 -16.95 34.87
CA ILE A 664 28.82 -15.76 35.25
C ILE A 664 28.20 -15.26 36.56
N LYS A 665 29.01 -15.13 37.61
CA LYS A 665 28.60 -14.44 38.84
C LYS A 665 29.17 -13.03 38.83
N GLY A 666 28.39 -12.12 39.35
CA GLY A 666 28.76 -10.72 39.43
C GLY A 666 27.98 -9.99 40.51
N THR A 667 28.00 -8.67 40.44
CA THR A 667 27.13 -7.81 41.22
C THR A 667 26.36 -6.86 40.31
N GLU A 668 25.11 -6.57 40.66
CA GLU A 668 24.31 -5.45 40.13
C GLU A 668 24.15 -4.43 41.26
N ASN A 669 24.70 -3.23 41.09
CA ASN A 669 24.73 -2.18 42.12
C ASN A 669 25.27 -2.67 43.49
N GLY A 670 26.25 -3.58 43.47
CA GLY A 670 26.85 -4.16 44.67
C GLY A 670 26.10 -5.35 45.29
N GLN A 671 24.91 -5.70 44.78
CA GLN A 671 24.15 -6.88 45.20
C GLN A 671 24.42 -8.08 44.27
N PRO A 672 24.28 -9.34 44.73
CA PRO A 672 24.57 -10.52 43.90
C PRO A 672 23.80 -10.55 42.57
N LEU A 673 24.48 -10.92 41.48
CA LEU A 673 23.94 -11.10 40.14
C LEU A 673 24.46 -12.42 39.56
N VAL A 674 23.58 -13.19 38.92
CA VAL A 674 23.96 -14.39 38.17
C VAL A 674 23.46 -14.26 36.73
N LEU A 675 24.39 -14.41 35.78
CA LEU A 675 24.10 -14.43 34.36
C LEU A 675 24.41 -15.80 33.76
N SER A 676 23.66 -16.16 32.71
CA SER A 676 23.98 -17.33 31.92
C SER A 676 25.29 -17.10 31.15
N PRO A 677 25.94 -18.19 30.74
CA PRO A 677 26.81 -18.24 29.57
C PRO A 677 26.63 -17.18 28.46
N GLU A 678 25.40 -16.93 28.03
CA GLU A 678 25.02 -16.03 26.93
C GLU A 678 24.68 -14.61 27.40
N MET A 679 25.01 -14.23 28.64
CA MET A 679 24.67 -12.95 29.26
C MET A 679 23.17 -12.75 29.54
N ASN A 680 22.39 -13.84 29.61
CA ASN A 680 21.00 -13.77 30.06
C ASN A 680 20.93 -13.62 31.58
N GLN A 681 19.97 -12.82 32.09
CA GLN A 681 19.78 -12.67 33.54
C GLN A 681 19.13 -13.93 34.12
N VAL A 682 19.87 -14.63 34.98
CA VAL A 682 19.37 -15.84 35.69
C VAL A 682 18.85 -15.45 37.07
N GLU A 683 19.59 -14.60 37.79
CA GLU A 683 19.20 -14.05 39.09
C GLU A 683 19.65 -12.58 39.16
N SER A 684 18.73 -11.65 39.41
CA SER A 684 19.01 -10.21 39.49
C SER A 684 18.26 -9.56 40.65
N PRO A 685 18.86 -8.58 41.36
CA PRO A 685 18.19 -7.83 42.42
C PRO A 685 16.91 -7.11 41.98
N ARG A 686 16.82 -6.70 40.71
CA ARG A 686 15.62 -6.04 40.16
C ARG A 686 14.51 -6.97 39.72
N ARG A 687 14.82 -8.25 39.52
CA ARG A 687 13.89 -9.24 38.98
C ARG A 687 14.06 -10.54 39.76
N LYS A 688 13.89 -10.44 41.07
CA LYS A 688 13.97 -11.58 41.98
C LYS A 688 12.97 -12.64 41.51
N ASP A 689 13.44 -13.86 41.35
CA ASP A 689 12.62 -15.01 40.90
C ASP A 689 12.06 -14.88 39.46
N SER A 690 12.76 -14.18 38.56
CA SER A 690 12.49 -14.21 37.11
C SER A 690 13.69 -14.71 36.32
N ASN A 691 13.50 -15.59 35.34
CA ASN A 691 14.59 -16.27 34.63
C ASN A 691 14.65 -15.93 33.12
N TRP A 692 14.89 -14.66 32.79
CA TRP A 692 14.79 -14.17 31.40
C TRP A 692 15.91 -14.67 30.47
N ARG A 693 15.55 -15.52 29.51
CA ARG A 693 16.43 -16.01 28.43
C ARG A 693 16.19 -15.22 27.14
N ARG A 694 17.00 -14.18 26.90
CA ARG A 694 16.84 -13.20 25.80
C ARG A 694 17.82 -13.35 24.64
N LEU A 695 18.97 -13.98 24.84
CA LEU A 695 20.01 -14.14 23.83
C LEU A 695 20.26 -15.61 23.56
N SER A 696 20.34 -15.94 22.27
CA SER A 696 20.72 -17.27 21.78
C SER A 696 21.82 -17.09 20.73
N PHE A 697 23.04 -17.51 21.03
CA PHE A 697 24.19 -17.42 20.12
C PHE A 697 24.33 -18.68 19.24
N PRO A 698 25.00 -18.61 18.07
CA PRO A 698 25.49 -17.39 17.43
C PRO A 698 24.34 -16.47 17.02
N LEU A 699 24.54 -15.15 17.09
CA LEU A 699 23.60 -14.17 16.55
C LEU A 699 23.94 -13.91 15.10
N GLU A 700 22.93 -14.02 14.24
CA GLU A 700 23.02 -13.72 12.82
C GLU A 700 21.67 -13.17 12.36
N VAL A 701 21.69 -12.22 11.41
CA VAL A 701 20.44 -11.60 10.91
C VAL A 701 19.55 -12.68 10.31
N GLY A 702 18.29 -12.70 10.73
CA GLY A 702 17.31 -13.71 10.38
C GLY A 702 17.17 -14.86 11.39
N LYS A 703 18.08 -15.01 12.36
CA LYS A 703 17.96 -16.05 13.38
C LYS A 703 16.71 -15.83 14.23
N ARG A 704 15.94 -16.91 14.42
CA ARG A 704 14.75 -16.94 15.27
C ARG A 704 14.87 -18.01 16.35
N TRP A 705 14.35 -17.74 17.52
CA TRP A 705 14.16 -18.73 18.57
C TRP A 705 12.97 -18.36 19.43
N ASN A 706 12.45 -19.33 20.16
CA ASN A 706 11.46 -19.11 21.19
C ASN A 706 12.08 -19.37 22.55
N ALA A 707 11.63 -18.65 23.57
CA ALA A 707 11.90 -18.99 24.96
C ALA A 707 10.60 -18.99 25.75
N THR A 708 10.57 -19.78 26.81
CA THR A 708 9.52 -19.71 27.82
C THR A 708 10.21 -19.33 29.12
N ASN A 709 9.80 -18.20 29.68
CA ASN A 709 10.40 -17.64 30.88
C ASN A 709 9.32 -17.48 31.96
N GLU A 710 9.72 -17.71 33.20
CA GLU A 710 8.93 -17.41 34.38
C GLU A 710 9.26 -15.99 34.83
N TRP A 711 8.22 -15.22 35.13
CA TRP A 711 8.34 -13.86 35.61
C TRP A 711 7.57 -13.68 36.91
N THR A 712 8.12 -12.81 37.75
CA THR A 712 7.50 -12.37 39.00
C THR A 712 7.58 -10.85 39.05
N ALA A 713 6.43 -10.18 39.15
CA ALA A 713 6.31 -8.74 39.35
C ALA A 713 5.73 -8.48 40.75
N TYR A 714 6.42 -7.63 41.51
CA TYR A 714 6.02 -7.26 42.86
C TYR A 714 5.24 -5.95 42.81
N ASP A 715 3.92 -6.00 42.91
CA ASP A 715 3.08 -4.81 43.06
C ASP A 715 2.73 -4.60 44.55
N THR A 716 3.07 -3.43 45.06
CA THR A 716 2.79 -3.01 46.44
C THR A 716 1.30 -2.84 46.75
N ALA A 717 0.43 -2.71 45.73
CA ALA A 717 -1.01 -2.48 45.89
C ALA A 717 -1.88 -3.76 45.74
N SER A 718 -1.46 -4.74 44.93
CA SER A 718 -2.25 -5.92 44.58
C SER A 718 -1.65 -7.27 44.99
N GLY A 719 -0.41 -7.28 45.50
CA GLY A 719 0.33 -8.50 45.85
C GLY A 719 1.31 -8.94 44.75
N THR A 720 2.01 -10.06 44.98
CA THR A 720 2.95 -10.60 43.99
C THR A 720 2.20 -11.24 42.82
N SER A 721 2.37 -10.68 41.62
CA SER A 721 1.92 -11.29 40.37
C SER A 721 3.06 -12.13 39.80
N SER A 722 2.76 -13.33 39.34
CA SER A 722 3.75 -14.16 38.64
C SER A 722 3.11 -14.89 37.48
N GLY A 723 3.90 -15.36 36.53
CA GLY A 723 3.36 -16.04 35.38
C GLY A 723 4.43 -16.60 34.46
N THR A 724 3.97 -17.20 33.38
CA THR A 724 4.83 -17.71 32.30
C THR A 724 4.64 -16.86 31.07
N ALA A 725 5.74 -16.47 30.43
CA ALA A 725 5.77 -15.74 29.18
C ALA A 725 6.38 -16.61 28.08
N THR A 726 5.62 -16.84 27.01
CA THR A 726 6.15 -17.42 25.77
C THR A 726 6.58 -16.29 24.86
N GLN A 727 7.86 -16.31 24.49
CA GLN A 727 8.49 -15.25 23.72
C GLN A 727 9.03 -15.79 22.42
N SER A 728 8.84 -15.01 21.35
CA SER A 728 9.46 -15.23 20.06
C SER A 728 10.44 -14.11 19.78
N PHE A 729 11.65 -14.50 19.40
CA PHE A 729 12.75 -13.60 19.12
C PHE A 729 13.16 -13.70 17.66
N VAL A 730 13.58 -12.58 17.09
CA VAL A 730 14.20 -12.53 15.77
C VAL A 730 15.33 -11.49 15.77
N VAL A 731 16.50 -11.88 15.25
CA VAL A 731 17.55 -10.91 14.90
C VAL A 731 17.14 -10.27 13.58
N VAL A 732 16.73 -9.00 13.62
CA VAL A 732 16.14 -8.30 12.46
C VAL A 732 17.15 -7.50 11.66
N GLY A 733 18.34 -7.23 12.22
CA GLY A 733 19.37 -6.46 11.52
C GLY A 733 20.69 -6.39 12.27
N TYR A 734 21.70 -5.84 11.59
CA TYR A 734 22.97 -5.44 12.15
C TYR A 734 23.20 -3.98 11.74
N GLU A 735 23.14 -3.06 12.71
CA GLU A 735 23.07 -1.62 12.46
C GLU A 735 23.89 -0.84 13.50
N LYS A 736 24.21 0.42 13.17
CA LYS A 736 24.84 1.33 14.10
C LYS A 736 23.81 1.87 15.08
N VAL A 737 24.06 1.70 16.37
CA VAL A 737 23.27 2.29 17.44
C VAL A 737 24.13 3.25 18.25
N ARG A 738 23.64 4.47 18.46
CA ARG A 738 24.26 5.46 19.34
C ARG A 738 23.59 5.42 20.71
N VAL A 739 24.40 5.26 21.73
CA VAL A 739 24.02 5.31 23.15
C VAL A 739 24.98 6.24 23.88
N HIS A 740 24.76 6.47 25.17
CA HIS A 740 25.60 7.34 26.00
C HIS A 740 27.09 6.93 26.01
N ALA A 741 27.39 5.62 25.99
CA ALA A 741 28.75 5.09 25.94
C ALA A 741 29.46 5.25 24.57
N GLY A 742 28.75 5.69 23.53
CA GLY A 742 29.28 5.84 22.17
C GLY A 742 28.42 5.16 21.10
N GLU A 743 29.00 5.01 19.92
CA GLU A 743 28.36 4.37 18.77
C GLU A 743 28.89 2.94 18.59
N PHE A 744 27.99 1.98 18.40
CA PHE A 744 28.32 0.57 18.28
C PHE A 744 27.64 -0.06 17.06
N ASP A 745 28.34 -0.93 16.35
CA ASP A 745 27.70 -1.87 15.43
C ASP A 745 27.05 -3.00 16.23
N ALA A 746 25.73 -3.10 16.17
CA ALA A 746 24.94 -3.97 17.03
C ALA A 746 23.89 -4.76 16.25
N PHE A 747 23.64 -5.98 16.70
CA PHE A 747 22.51 -6.78 16.25
C PHE A 747 21.23 -6.23 16.87
N ARG A 748 20.26 -5.83 16.05
CA ARG A 748 18.92 -5.46 16.51
C ARG A 748 18.07 -6.72 16.62
N LEU A 749 17.53 -6.97 17.80
CA LEU A 749 16.66 -8.09 18.13
C LEU A 749 15.27 -7.55 18.42
N GLN A 750 14.25 -8.23 17.91
CA GLN A 750 12.86 -7.99 18.28
C GLN A 750 12.34 -9.20 19.04
N GLU A 751 11.66 -8.92 20.14
CA GLU A 751 10.96 -9.87 20.99
C GLU A 751 9.47 -9.53 20.98
N LYS A 752 8.65 -10.55 20.78
CA LYS A 752 7.23 -10.52 21.08
C LYS A 752 6.90 -11.56 22.14
N ALA A 753 6.26 -11.14 23.22
CA ALA A 753 5.85 -12.02 24.30
C ALA A 753 4.33 -12.10 24.42
N PHE A 754 3.83 -13.31 24.64
CA PHE A 754 2.50 -13.57 25.16
C PHE A 754 2.66 -14.15 26.56
N TRP A 755 1.99 -13.56 27.53
CA TRP A 755 2.03 -14.03 28.91
C TRP A 755 0.63 -14.08 29.50
N GLN A 756 0.49 -14.93 30.51
CA GLN A 756 -0.69 -14.99 31.36
C GLN A 756 -0.22 -14.91 32.81
N ASP A 757 -0.82 -14.03 33.60
CA ASP A 757 -0.51 -13.96 35.03
C ASP A 757 -1.20 -15.12 35.80
N ASN A 758 -0.83 -15.27 37.06
CA ASN A 758 -1.38 -16.22 38.01
C ASN A 758 -2.87 -15.99 38.33
N PHE A 759 -3.46 -14.89 37.86
CA PHE A 759 -4.90 -14.60 37.95
C PHE A 759 -5.65 -14.92 36.64
N GLY A 760 -4.96 -15.39 35.62
CA GLY A 760 -5.54 -15.78 34.34
C GLY A 760 -5.67 -14.62 33.33
N ASN A 761 -5.16 -13.43 33.62
CA ASN A 761 -5.23 -12.29 32.70
C ASN A 761 -4.16 -12.42 31.60
N PRO A 762 -4.54 -12.35 30.31
CA PRO A 762 -3.60 -12.39 29.21
C PRO A 762 -2.96 -11.01 28.97
N GLY A 763 -1.71 -10.99 28.53
CA GLY A 763 -1.00 -9.78 28.14
C GLY A 763 -0.01 -10.00 27.01
N THR A 764 0.27 -8.94 26.26
CA THR A 764 1.26 -8.90 25.19
C THR A 764 2.32 -7.84 25.47
N THR A 765 3.58 -8.13 25.14
CA THR A 765 4.67 -7.15 25.17
C THR A 765 5.50 -7.22 23.89
N ASP A 766 5.97 -6.06 23.44
CA ASP A 766 6.93 -5.93 22.35
C ASP A 766 8.20 -5.25 22.90
N MET A 767 9.36 -5.84 22.63
CA MET A 767 10.64 -5.31 23.07
C MET A 767 11.65 -5.33 21.92
N THR A 768 12.33 -4.22 21.71
CA THR A 768 13.46 -4.12 20.77
C THR A 768 14.74 -3.91 21.55
N TYR A 769 15.82 -4.60 21.20
CA TYR A 769 17.10 -4.42 21.86
C TYR A 769 18.28 -4.64 20.93
N TRP A 770 19.40 -3.98 21.26
CA TRP A 770 20.60 -3.94 20.44
C TRP A 770 21.77 -4.58 21.15
N TYR A 771 22.23 -5.73 20.67
CA TYR A 771 23.42 -6.42 21.19
C TYR A 771 24.67 -5.98 20.42
N ALA A 772 25.62 -5.33 21.10
CA ALA A 772 26.88 -4.94 20.49
C ALA A 772 27.99 -5.96 20.83
N PRO A 773 28.56 -6.67 19.83
CA PRO A 773 29.67 -7.60 20.09
C PRO A 773 30.88 -6.93 20.72
N ALA A 774 31.18 -5.68 20.33
CA ALA A 774 32.29 -4.90 20.86
C ALA A 774 32.14 -4.56 22.36
N ALA A 775 30.90 -4.40 22.84
CA ALA A 775 30.60 -4.17 24.26
C ALA A 775 30.28 -5.47 25.01
N LYS A 776 30.17 -6.61 24.33
CA LYS A 776 29.77 -7.93 24.86
C LYS A 776 28.41 -7.94 25.58
N THR A 777 27.54 -6.97 25.32
CA THR A 777 26.25 -6.83 26.01
C THR A 777 25.20 -6.15 25.14
N VAL A 778 23.95 -6.14 25.61
CA VAL A 778 22.86 -5.33 25.08
C VAL A 778 23.10 -3.88 25.47
N VAL A 779 23.38 -3.02 24.49
CA VAL A 779 23.72 -1.61 24.71
C VAL A 779 22.49 -0.71 24.78
N LYS A 780 21.36 -1.15 24.20
CA LYS A 780 20.08 -0.46 24.27
C LYS A 780 18.91 -1.44 24.30
N TYR A 781 17.84 -1.13 25.03
CA TYR A 781 16.53 -1.74 24.78
C TYR A 781 15.39 -0.75 24.98
N ASP A 782 14.33 -0.96 24.22
CA ASP A 782 13.05 -0.25 24.28
C ASP A 782 11.93 -1.28 24.51
N PHE A 783 11.09 -1.06 25.51
CA PHE A 783 10.04 -2.00 25.95
C PHE A 783 8.67 -1.32 26.00
N PHE A 784 7.71 -1.97 25.34
CA PHE A 784 6.31 -1.54 25.28
C PHE A 784 5.40 -2.68 25.73
N ALA A 785 4.46 -2.39 26.62
CA ALA A 785 3.45 -3.36 27.06
C ALA A 785 2.09 -2.69 27.20
N THR A 786 1.03 -3.42 26.86
CA THR A 786 -0.36 -2.95 26.79
C THR A 786 -0.93 -2.31 28.07
N HIS A 787 -0.24 -2.43 29.21
CA HIS A 787 -0.68 -1.91 30.51
C HIS A 787 0.45 -1.34 31.40
N ASN A 788 1.69 -1.26 30.91
CA ASN A 788 2.82 -0.75 31.69
C ASN A 788 3.45 0.47 31.01
N PRO A 789 4.01 1.41 31.78
CA PRO A 789 4.75 2.54 31.22
C PRO A 789 5.93 2.04 30.37
N GLU A 790 6.22 2.77 29.30
CA GLU A 790 7.35 2.50 28.42
C GLU A 790 8.66 2.52 29.22
N SER A 791 9.54 1.56 28.93
CA SER A 791 10.86 1.47 29.55
C SER A 791 11.96 1.49 28.49
N THR A 792 12.99 2.30 28.74
CA THR A 792 14.21 2.32 27.93
C THR A 792 15.42 2.11 28.82
N CYS A 793 16.47 1.45 28.33
CA CYS A 793 17.78 1.51 28.97
C CYS A 793 18.88 1.59 27.94
N GLU A 794 19.91 2.37 28.27
CA GLU A 794 21.08 2.57 27.42
C GLU A 794 22.38 2.38 28.22
N LEU A 795 23.41 1.86 27.54
CA LEU A 795 24.76 1.74 28.08
C LEU A 795 25.39 3.14 28.17
N VAL A 796 25.89 3.47 29.35
CA VAL A 796 26.53 4.75 29.68
C VAL A 796 28.05 4.63 29.69
N GLU A 797 28.57 3.54 30.25
CA GLU A 797 30.00 3.29 30.36
C GLU A 797 30.25 1.79 30.42
N PHE A 798 31.39 1.31 29.91
CA PHE A 798 31.81 -0.08 30.09
C PHE A 798 33.33 -0.18 30.17
N GLN A 799 33.83 -1.19 30.88
CA GLN A 799 35.24 -1.50 31.03
C GLN A 799 35.43 -2.99 30.80
N LEU A 800 36.11 -3.34 29.71
CA LEU A 800 36.45 -4.72 29.37
C LEU A 800 37.90 -5.03 29.77
N GLN A 801 38.15 -6.26 30.19
CA GLN A 801 39.50 -6.71 30.49
C GLN A 801 40.17 -7.19 29.20
N PRO A 802 41.42 -6.79 28.92
CA PRO A 802 42.15 -7.15 27.72
C PRO A 802 42.26 -8.67 27.57
#